data_AF-A0A520QG18-F1
#
_entry.id   AF-A0A520QG18-F1
#
_cell.length_a   1.000
_cell.length_b   1.000
_cell.length_c   1.000
_cell.angle_alpha   90.00
_cell.angle_beta   90.00
_cell.angle_gamma   90.00
#
_symmetry.space_group_name_H-M   'P 1'
#
loop_
_entity.id
_entity.type
_entity.pdbx_description
1 polymer ?
#
loop_
_entity_poly.entity_id
_entity_poly.type
_entity_poly.pdbx_seq_one_letter_code
_entity_poly.pdbx_strand_id
1 'polypeptide(L)'
;MLHRSIPLFALLALGCAPSALDEAVAETGVNGPFTEVPADGKYDGSAARGPRVSAGVATEVWSVSNAWADTDTAAARRAGMAWGEDSGLDWEEKFDLWVASFELEDRHHGSGQTFIMTTPYGERSFHAPTLECAEVAYLLRAAFASWYHLPFYVQGWDSEGRQALYVGHFGFINASGERVGKFPTFRSSYRDYEGDWSPGQPWPSDSRLRGYRLGDDDAIEFLSTDGREVGAGAYFDEIFLNKRVGYFMRLLLLYFGSTNLADGANMFHVRPEAIAPGDVLLKRWQRRGIGHVMPVMRVTRHAEDALEVAIASGSMPRREPVWEDPNRARSSFTTDTTGGPGESSDGEPYAALGGGLKRWRSAVLRDGRWRNEVPVADREDFINDADHEAIAARPARFEEILRSLSPEERRDVALLAVEAAREHLRNYPASCAARIRREDAFDSLYEVMSEQGMDRPTVDATYRTLEDYVFAALVYEESRTCCWNRSTAAMHGIIMDYAEKEQADAAAMEMCVSPSVFRAETDGYARWQTHAESLGRAGEWNAWSEDETCAQRDVPQDTVDAARAGTDYCALGAPVEPPPAGLGCDATGGSTQSDATALASGDWNDARICAGEEDWFRVEATGEVTVRITFEHAAGDLDLEAVSADGTRLDSSTSVQNEETVTATGPFFVRVYGYSDAANAYRIQAE
;
A
#
# COMPACT_ATOMS: atom_id res chain seq x y z
N MET A 1 34.30 39.05 -53.91
CA MET A 1 35.09 37.84 -53.61
C MET A 1 34.57 37.24 -52.31
N LEU A 2 33.97 36.06 -52.45
CA LEU A 2 33.71 35.02 -51.44
C LEU A 2 33.01 35.40 -50.13
N HIS A 3 31.68 35.43 -50.21
CA HIS A 3 30.81 34.84 -49.19
C HIS A 3 31.18 33.37 -48.96
N ARG A 4 31.33 32.96 -47.70
CA ARG A 4 31.23 31.55 -47.30
C ARG A 4 30.27 31.40 -46.13
N SER A 5 29.11 30.91 -46.52
CA SER A 5 28.03 30.26 -45.79
C SER A 5 28.49 29.50 -44.54
N ILE A 6 27.87 29.84 -43.40
CA ILE A 6 27.81 28.99 -42.21
C ILE A 6 26.64 28.01 -42.45
N PRO A 7 26.84 26.69 -42.31
CA PRO A 7 25.78 25.73 -42.57
C PRO A 7 24.72 25.80 -41.47
N LEU A 8 23.47 25.92 -41.89
CA LEU A 8 22.28 25.76 -41.08
C LEU A 8 22.21 24.28 -40.67
N PHE A 9 22.76 23.93 -39.51
CA PHE A 9 22.46 22.64 -38.88
C PHE A 9 21.01 22.74 -38.37
N ALA A 10 20.12 22.01 -39.03
CA ALA A 10 18.79 21.74 -38.52
C ALA A 10 18.95 21.06 -37.15
N LEU A 11 18.65 21.78 -36.07
CA LEU A 11 18.29 21.15 -34.82
C LEU A 11 17.00 20.37 -35.11
N LEU A 12 17.15 19.06 -35.34
CA LEU A 12 16.10 18.10 -35.01
C LEU A 12 15.91 18.22 -33.50
N ALA A 13 15.00 19.09 -33.08
CA ALA A 13 14.37 18.96 -31.78
C ALA A 13 13.73 17.57 -31.75
N LEU A 14 14.40 16.62 -31.09
CA LEU A 14 13.76 15.46 -30.51
C LEU A 14 12.74 16.01 -29.51
N GLY A 15 11.56 16.39 -29.99
CA GLY A 15 10.46 16.75 -29.13
C GLY A 15 10.16 15.56 -28.25
N CYS A 16 10.33 15.71 -26.93
CA CYS A 16 9.78 14.75 -25.99
C CYS A 16 8.31 14.56 -26.33
N ALA A 17 7.85 13.31 -26.37
CA ALA A 17 6.43 13.03 -26.55
C ALA A 17 5.65 13.76 -25.44
N PRO A 18 4.48 14.37 -25.76
CA PRO A 18 3.67 15.03 -24.74
C PRO A 18 3.26 14.01 -23.67
N SER A 19 3.33 14.41 -22.40
CA SER A 19 2.86 13.58 -21.29
C SER A 19 1.34 13.37 -21.36
N ALA A 20 0.81 12.40 -20.60
CA ALA A 20 -0.65 12.20 -20.50
C ALA A 20 -1.39 13.45 -20.00
N LEU A 21 -0.75 14.22 -19.10
CA LEU A 21 -1.30 15.51 -18.66
C LEU A 21 -1.27 16.54 -19.79
N ASP A 22 -0.19 16.63 -20.59
CA ASP A 22 -0.13 17.55 -21.74
C ASP A 22 -1.22 17.22 -22.77
N GLU A 23 -1.49 15.94 -23.01
CA GLU A 23 -2.60 15.50 -23.87
C GLU A 23 -3.95 15.95 -23.30
N ALA A 24 -4.16 15.79 -21.99
CA ALA A 24 -5.39 16.23 -21.33
C ALA A 24 -5.52 17.75 -21.31
N VAL A 25 -4.43 18.51 -21.17
CA VAL A 25 -4.41 19.98 -21.28
C VAL A 25 -4.75 20.39 -22.72
N ALA A 26 -4.23 19.69 -23.74
CA ALA A 26 -4.58 19.95 -25.13
C ALA A 26 -6.06 19.67 -25.43
N GLU A 27 -6.62 18.60 -24.84
CA GLU A 27 -8.04 18.24 -24.96
C GLU A 27 -8.97 19.26 -24.28
N THR A 28 -8.64 19.63 -23.05
CA THR A 28 -9.53 20.41 -22.17
C THR A 28 -9.26 21.92 -22.25
N GLY A 29 -8.08 22.33 -22.71
CA GLY A 29 -7.65 23.73 -22.73
C GLY A 29 -7.52 24.36 -21.34
N VAL A 30 -7.31 23.57 -20.29
CA VAL A 30 -7.16 24.04 -18.91
C VAL A 30 -5.84 23.50 -18.37
N ASN A 31 -5.00 24.35 -17.79
CA ASN A 31 -3.76 23.92 -17.16
C ASN A 31 -4.06 23.28 -15.79
N GLY A 32 -3.42 22.14 -15.52
CA GLY A 32 -3.43 21.44 -14.24
C GLY A 32 -2.02 21.04 -13.79
N PRO A 33 -1.88 20.24 -12.72
CA PRO A 33 -2.95 19.76 -11.84
C PRO A 33 -3.54 20.89 -10.98
N PHE A 34 -4.75 20.67 -10.45
CA PHE A 34 -5.42 21.63 -9.58
C PHE A 34 -4.86 21.58 -8.16
N THR A 35 -5.05 22.67 -7.42
CA THR A 35 -4.51 22.83 -6.06
C THR A 35 -5.63 22.94 -5.02
N GLU A 36 -5.25 22.94 -3.74
CA GLU A 36 -6.17 23.28 -2.63
C GLU A 36 -6.80 24.67 -2.85
N VAL A 37 -8.01 24.85 -2.33
CA VAL A 37 -8.72 26.12 -2.41
C VAL A 37 -8.02 27.13 -1.49
N PRO A 38 -7.69 28.34 -1.96
CA PRO A 38 -7.09 29.35 -1.10
C PRO A 38 -7.96 29.63 0.12
N ALA A 39 -7.37 29.51 1.32
CA ALA A 39 -8.07 29.74 2.58
C ALA A 39 -8.67 31.15 2.63
N ASP A 40 -9.99 31.25 2.78
CA ASP A 40 -10.74 32.51 2.89
C ASP A 40 -11.11 32.86 4.35
N GLY A 41 -10.45 32.20 5.32
CA GLY A 41 -10.64 32.42 6.75
C GLY A 41 -11.88 31.72 7.35
N LYS A 42 -12.58 30.88 6.56
CA LYS A 42 -13.62 29.98 7.07
C LYS A 42 -13.07 28.56 7.12
N TYR A 43 -12.37 28.30 8.21
CA TYR A 43 -11.69 27.04 8.50
C TYR A 43 -12.67 25.87 8.53
N ASP A 44 -12.39 24.85 7.71
CA ASP A 44 -13.08 23.56 7.51
C ASP A 44 -13.94 23.35 6.25
N GLY A 45 -14.18 24.38 5.43
CA GLY A 45 -14.98 24.23 4.20
C GLY A 45 -16.45 23.80 4.41
N SER A 46 -16.92 23.58 5.65
CA SER A 46 -18.30 23.14 5.96
C SER A 46 -19.35 24.18 5.56
N ALA A 47 -18.95 25.45 5.47
CA ALA A 47 -19.77 26.57 5.02
C ALA A 47 -19.66 26.85 3.51
N ALA A 48 -18.77 26.15 2.79
CA ALA A 48 -18.53 26.39 1.37
C ALA A 48 -19.77 26.01 0.55
N ARG A 49 -20.28 26.98 -0.21
CA ARG A 49 -21.43 26.78 -1.09
C ARG A 49 -20.95 26.13 -2.37
N GLY A 50 -21.19 24.83 -2.53
CA GLY A 50 -20.90 24.10 -3.77
C GLY A 50 -21.75 24.57 -4.96
N PRO A 51 -21.67 23.91 -6.12
CA PRO A 51 -22.26 24.41 -7.36
C PRO A 51 -23.78 24.21 -7.40
N ARG A 52 -24.45 24.99 -8.27
CA ARG A 52 -25.84 24.75 -8.66
C ARG A 52 -25.86 24.06 -10.02
N VAL A 53 -26.36 22.84 -10.07
CA VAL A 53 -26.40 22.06 -11.31
C VAL A 53 -27.74 21.36 -11.41
N SER A 54 -28.39 21.49 -12.57
CA SER A 54 -29.59 20.73 -12.88
C SER A 54 -29.23 19.30 -13.25
N ALA A 55 -30.10 18.34 -12.95
CA ALA A 55 -29.96 16.97 -13.44
C ALA A 55 -30.02 16.93 -14.99
N GLY A 56 -29.29 16.01 -15.60
CA GLY A 56 -29.31 15.76 -17.03
C GLY A 56 -28.62 16.81 -17.91
N VAL A 57 -27.76 17.65 -17.33
CA VAL A 57 -26.92 18.59 -18.10
C VAL A 57 -25.97 17.85 -19.04
N ALA A 58 -25.54 18.51 -20.11
CA ALA A 58 -24.65 17.90 -21.10
C ALA A 58 -23.29 17.47 -20.52
N THR A 59 -22.84 18.07 -19.42
CA THR A 59 -21.61 17.72 -18.71
C THR A 59 -21.77 16.54 -17.74
N GLU A 60 -23.00 16.07 -17.50
CA GLU A 60 -23.27 15.00 -16.54
C GLU A 60 -22.53 13.71 -16.93
N VAL A 61 -21.86 13.10 -15.96
CA VAL A 61 -21.15 11.83 -16.10
C VAL A 61 -22.11 10.68 -15.81
N TRP A 62 -22.75 10.71 -14.63
CA TRP A 62 -23.84 9.80 -14.25
C TRP A 62 -24.95 10.56 -13.53
N SER A 63 -26.19 10.08 -13.67
CA SER A 63 -27.32 10.62 -12.93
C SER A 63 -27.31 10.14 -11.49
N VAL A 64 -27.66 11.04 -10.55
CA VAL A 64 -27.84 10.69 -9.14
C VAL A 64 -29.25 10.18 -8.90
N SER A 65 -29.37 9.01 -8.27
CA SER A 65 -30.67 8.41 -7.90
C SER A 65 -30.75 7.89 -6.47
N ASN A 66 -29.62 7.81 -5.77
CA ASN A 66 -29.52 7.45 -4.35
C ASN A 66 -28.84 8.59 -3.59
N ALA A 67 -29.11 8.69 -2.28
CA ALA A 67 -28.37 9.55 -1.36
C ALA A 67 -27.54 8.69 -0.40
N TRP A 68 -26.39 9.22 0.05
CA TRP A 68 -25.48 8.48 0.93
C TRP A 68 -26.14 7.95 2.21
N ALA A 69 -27.08 8.72 2.77
CA ALA A 69 -27.81 8.37 4.00
C ALA A 69 -29.02 7.44 3.79
N ASP A 70 -29.29 6.97 2.56
CA ASP A 70 -30.43 6.09 2.28
C ASP A 70 -30.20 4.69 2.87
N THR A 71 -31.10 4.25 3.76
CA THR A 71 -31.06 2.90 4.36
C THR A 71 -32.22 2.01 3.90
N ASP A 72 -33.35 2.61 3.50
CA ASP A 72 -34.62 1.90 3.35
C ASP A 72 -35.22 1.97 1.94
N THR A 73 -34.56 2.63 0.99
CA THR A 73 -35.01 2.70 -0.41
C THR A 73 -34.93 1.32 -1.07
N ALA A 74 -35.68 1.12 -2.16
CA ALA A 74 -35.61 -0.13 -2.93
C ALA A 74 -34.21 -0.42 -3.50
N ALA A 75 -33.35 0.59 -3.62
CA ALA A 75 -31.95 0.41 -3.98
C ALA A 75 -31.09 0.06 -2.76
N ALA A 76 -31.28 0.75 -1.63
CA ALA A 76 -30.53 0.50 -0.40
C ALA A 76 -30.79 -0.89 0.19
N ARG A 77 -31.99 -1.46 -0.02
CA ARG A 77 -32.34 -2.81 0.44
C ARG A 77 -31.76 -3.94 -0.39
N ARG A 78 -31.25 -3.69 -1.60
CA ARG A 78 -30.70 -4.77 -2.44
C ARG A 78 -29.38 -5.27 -1.88
N ALA A 79 -29.16 -6.57 -1.99
CA ALA A 79 -27.84 -7.17 -1.81
C ALA A 79 -26.84 -6.53 -2.79
N GLY A 80 -25.59 -6.41 -2.35
CA GLY A 80 -24.51 -5.81 -3.13
C GLY A 80 -23.24 -6.64 -3.08
N MET A 81 -22.10 -5.99 -3.28
CA MET A 81 -20.80 -6.68 -3.38
C MET A 81 -20.35 -7.32 -2.05
N ALA A 82 -20.67 -6.68 -0.92
CA ALA A 82 -20.18 -7.07 0.41
C ALA A 82 -21.28 -7.08 1.50
N TRP A 83 -22.56 -7.02 1.11
CA TRP A 83 -23.69 -6.99 2.05
C TRP A 83 -24.90 -7.74 1.51
N GLY A 84 -25.69 -8.31 2.43
CA GLY A 84 -26.94 -9.02 2.14
C GLY A 84 -28.12 -8.09 1.83
N GLU A 85 -29.23 -8.68 1.38
CA GLU A 85 -30.51 -7.98 1.22
C GLU A 85 -31.02 -7.46 2.58
N ASP A 86 -31.69 -6.31 2.57
CA ASP A 86 -32.25 -5.65 3.75
C ASP A 86 -31.24 -5.44 4.90
N SER A 87 -29.97 -5.15 4.57
CA SER A 87 -28.89 -5.01 5.56
C SER A 87 -29.11 -3.89 6.60
N GLY A 88 -29.99 -2.92 6.31
CA GLY A 88 -30.23 -1.75 7.15
C GLY A 88 -29.13 -0.69 7.10
N LEU A 89 -28.06 -0.95 6.34
CA LEU A 89 -26.89 -0.10 6.22
C LEU A 89 -27.14 1.08 5.28
N ASP A 90 -26.55 2.23 5.58
CA ASP A 90 -26.47 3.34 4.62
C ASP A 90 -25.38 3.08 3.57
N TRP A 91 -25.18 4.02 2.64
CA TRP A 91 -24.19 3.83 1.57
C TRP A 91 -22.75 4.14 1.99
N GLU A 92 -22.53 4.87 3.09
CA GLU A 92 -21.19 5.05 3.65
C GLU A 92 -20.73 3.72 4.27
N GLU A 93 -21.55 3.10 5.09
CA GLU A 93 -21.25 1.78 5.69
C GLU A 93 -21.04 0.69 4.61
N LYS A 94 -21.79 0.75 3.51
CA LYS A 94 -21.61 -0.16 2.36
C LYS A 94 -20.31 0.09 1.59
N PHE A 95 -19.86 1.34 1.51
CA PHE A 95 -18.56 1.66 0.92
C PHE A 95 -17.44 1.08 1.78
N ASP A 96 -17.52 1.25 3.10
CA ASP A 96 -16.56 0.71 4.06
C ASP A 96 -16.49 -0.83 3.96
N LEU A 97 -17.64 -1.51 3.94
CA LEU A 97 -17.70 -2.97 3.78
C LEU A 97 -17.11 -3.45 2.45
N TRP A 98 -17.37 -2.74 1.35
CA TRP A 98 -16.82 -3.09 0.05
C TRP A 98 -15.29 -2.99 0.04
N VAL A 99 -14.73 -1.89 0.55
CA VAL A 99 -13.27 -1.73 0.66
C VAL A 99 -12.66 -2.82 1.56
N ALA A 100 -13.33 -3.15 2.67
CA ALA A 100 -12.89 -4.20 3.60
C ALA A 100 -12.92 -5.61 3.03
N SER A 101 -13.78 -5.86 2.04
CA SER A 101 -14.03 -7.18 1.46
C SER A 101 -12.97 -7.65 0.47
N PHE A 102 -12.02 -6.79 0.07
CA PHE A 102 -11.07 -7.17 -0.96
C PHE A 102 -10.18 -8.33 -0.54
N GLU A 103 -10.08 -9.31 -1.43
CA GLU A 103 -9.17 -10.44 -1.32
C GLU A 103 -7.76 -10.01 -1.73
N LEU A 104 -6.77 -10.70 -1.18
CA LEU A 104 -5.37 -10.42 -1.45
C LEU A 104 -4.85 -11.34 -2.54
N GLU A 105 -3.91 -10.83 -3.32
CA GLU A 105 -3.17 -11.61 -4.31
C GLU A 105 -1.74 -11.09 -4.42
N ASP A 106 -0.86 -11.88 -5.03
CA ASP A 106 0.51 -11.45 -5.28
C ASP A 106 0.54 -10.37 -6.36
N ARG A 107 1.46 -9.42 -6.21
CA ARG A 107 1.69 -8.38 -7.22
C ARG A 107 2.28 -8.98 -8.49
N HIS A 108 1.92 -8.45 -9.66
CA HIS A 108 2.55 -8.87 -10.92
C HIS A 108 3.99 -8.38 -10.98
N HIS A 109 4.26 -7.20 -10.40
CA HIS A 109 5.58 -6.60 -10.37
C HIS A 109 6.04 -6.23 -8.96
N GLY A 110 7.14 -6.86 -8.56
CA GLY A 110 7.82 -6.63 -7.29
C GLY A 110 7.31 -7.52 -6.16
N SER A 111 7.85 -7.33 -4.97
CA SER A 111 7.48 -8.12 -3.79
C SER A 111 6.19 -7.62 -3.13
N GLY A 112 5.57 -8.50 -2.34
CA GLY A 112 4.39 -8.23 -1.54
C GLY A 112 3.07 -8.47 -2.26
N GLN A 113 1.99 -8.23 -1.52
CA GLN A 113 0.63 -8.46 -1.99
C GLN A 113 -0.04 -7.17 -2.44
N THR A 114 -1.08 -7.32 -3.25
CA THR A 114 -2.07 -6.30 -3.57
C THR A 114 -3.47 -6.88 -3.37
N PHE A 115 -4.49 -6.24 -3.94
CA PHE A 115 -5.88 -6.62 -3.73
C PHE A 115 -6.66 -6.79 -5.02
N ILE A 116 -7.67 -7.66 -4.96
CA ILE A 116 -8.67 -7.86 -6.02
C ILE A 116 -9.85 -6.93 -5.74
N MET A 117 -10.08 -5.97 -6.65
CA MET A 117 -11.24 -5.09 -6.60
C MET A 117 -12.46 -5.77 -7.22
N THR A 118 -13.48 -6.02 -6.41
CA THR A 118 -14.78 -6.55 -6.85
C THR A 118 -15.64 -5.45 -7.49
N THR A 119 -16.40 -5.78 -8.53
CA THR A 119 -17.36 -4.86 -9.18
C THR A 119 -18.80 -5.35 -8.98
N PRO A 120 -19.83 -4.50 -9.15
CA PRO A 120 -21.22 -4.91 -8.97
C PRO A 120 -21.75 -5.82 -10.10
N TYR A 121 -20.91 -6.20 -11.07
CA TYR A 121 -21.32 -6.85 -12.31
C TYR A 121 -21.07 -8.37 -12.30
N GLY A 122 -21.26 -9.02 -11.14
CA GLY A 122 -21.10 -10.46 -10.96
C GLY A 122 -19.63 -10.86 -10.73
N GLU A 123 -19.16 -11.88 -11.45
CA GLU A 123 -17.79 -12.43 -11.32
C GLU A 123 -16.68 -11.50 -11.86
N ARG A 124 -17.01 -10.26 -12.26
CA ARG A 124 -16.04 -9.30 -12.78
C ARG A 124 -15.28 -8.65 -11.62
N SER A 125 -14.20 -9.30 -11.22
CA SER A 125 -13.23 -8.79 -10.25
C SER A 125 -11.88 -8.61 -10.94
N PHE A 126 -11.12 -7.61 -10.51
CA PHE A 126 -9.89 -7.21 -11.19
C PHE A 126 -8.76 -6.98 -10.20
N HIS A 127 -7.57 -7.37 -10.60
CA HIS A 127 -6.33 -6.96 -9.96
C HIS A 127 -6.26 -5.43 -9.81
N ALA A 128 -5.65 -4.95 -8.73
CA ALA A 128 -5.49 -3.51 -8.50
C ALA A 128 -4.69 -2.87 -9.65
N PRO A 129 -5.14 -1.73 -10.20
CA PRO A 129 -4.42 -1.10 -11.31
C PRO A 129 -3.17 -0.37 -10.82
N THR A 130 -2.18 -0.23 -11.70
CA THR A 130 -0.97 0.58 -11.49
C THR A 130 -1.34 2.06 -11.36
N LEU A 131 -1.31 2.58 -10.12
CA LEU A 131 -1.77 3.93 -9.79
C LEU A 131 -0.82 4.65 -8.82
N GLU A 132 -0.90 5.98 -8.84
CA GLU A 132 -0.28 6.86 -7.85
C GLU A 132 -1.05 6.80 -6.52
N CYS A 133 -0.42 7.24 -5.42
CA CYS A 133 -0.99 7.05 -4.09
C CYS A 133 -2.37 7.71 -3.90
N ALA A 134 -2.57 8.94 -4.37
CA ALA A 134 -3.87 9.62 -4.26
C ALA A 134 -4.90 9.04 -5.22
N GLU A 135 -4.45 8.52 -6.35
CA GLU A 135 -5.31 7.96 -7.39
C GLU A 135 -6.08 6.73 -6.91
N VAL A 136 -5.47 5.91 -6.02
CA VAL A 136 -6.16 4.77 -5.39
C VAL A 136 -7.39 5.25 -4.60
N ALA A 137 -7.23 6.27 -3.75
CA ALA A 137 -8.33 6.81 -2.95
C ALA A 137 -9.46 7.35 -3.83
N TYR A 138 -9.11 8.08 -4.90
CA TYR A 138 -10.07 8.60 -5.86
C TYR A 138 -10.78 7.50 -6.64
N LEU A 139 -10.06 6.47 -7.10
CA LEU A 139 -10.64 5.33 -7.79
C LEU A 139 -11.69 4.65 -6.93
N LEU A 140 -11.36 4.30 -5.69
CA LEU A 140 -12.28 3.60 -4.79
C LEU A 140 -13.57 4.40 -4.58
N ARG A 141 -13.45 5.67 -4.17
CA ARG A 141 -14.63 6.50 -3.85
C ARG A 141 -15.48 6.81 -5.08
N ALA A 142 -14.86 7.22 -6.18
CA ALA A 142 -15.59 7.64 -7.38
C ALA A 142 -16.20 6.44 -8.12
N ALA A 143 -15.51 5.29 -8.15
CA ALA A 143 -16.06 4.07 -8.76
C ALA A 143 -17.32 3.62 -8.03
N PHE A 144 -17.24 3.46 -6.70
CA PHE A 144 -18.39 3.07 -5.87
C PHE A 144 -19.57 4.04 -6.04
N ALA A 145 -19.29 5.35 -5.98
CA ALA A 145 -20.32 6.38 -6.14
C ALA A 145 -20.99 6.31 -7.53
N SER A 146 -20.21 6.02 -8.58
CA SER A 146 -20.75 5.93 -9.94
C SER A 146 -21.65 4.71 -10.13
N TRP A 147 -21.22 3.54 -9.66
CA TRP A 147 -21.95 2.27 -9.79
C TRP A 147 -23.30 2.28 -9.09
N TYR A 148 -23.38 2.97 -7.96
CA TYR A 148 -24.61 3.09 -7.18
C TYR A 148 -25.33 4.42 -7.40
N HIS A 149 -24.95 5.20 -8.41
CA HIS A 149 -25.60 6.48 -8.73
C HIS A 149 -25.74 7.42 -7.53
N LEU A 150 -24.68 7.49 -6.71
CA LEU A 150 -24.56 8.35 -5.55
C LEU A 150 -23.99 9.71 -5.97
N PRO A 151 -24.32 10.79 -5.24
CA PRO A 151 -23.71 12.09 -5.50
C PRO A 151 -22.24 12.06 -5.06
N PHE A 152 -21.36 12.51 -5.94
CA PHE A 152 -19.94 12.68 -5.63
C PHE A 152 -19.45 13.96 -6.27
N TYR A 153 -18.65 14.73 -5.55
CA TYR A 153 -17.77 15.72 -6.14
C TYR A 153 -16.62 16.07 -5.20
N VAL A 154 -15.51 16.52 -5.79
CA VAL A 154 -14.41 17.18 -5.12
C VAL A 154 -14.23 18.61 -5.62
N GLN A 155 -13.68 19.44 -4.75
CA GLN A 155 -13.37 20.82 -5.01
C GLN A 155 -11.86 20.98 -5.23
N GLY A 156 -11.48 21.84 -6.16
CA GLY A 156 -10.10 22.26 -6.39
C GLY A 156 -10.01 23.71 -6.82
N TRP A 157 -8.79 24.19 -7.04
CA TRP A 157 -8.52 25.54 -7.49
C TRP A 157 -7.82 25.58 -8.84
N ASP A 158 -8.45 26.26 -9.80
CA ASP A 158 -7.87 26.66 -11.08
C ASP A 158 -7.08 27.96 -10.87
N SER A 159 -5.76 27.85 -10.83
CA SER A 159 -4.88 29.00 -10.62
C SER A 159 -4.87 29.97 -11.81
N GLU A 160 -5.05 29.47 -13.03
CA GLU A 160 -5.02 30.28 -14.25
C GLU A 160 -6.34 31.04 -14.42
N GLY A 161 -7.47 30.34 -14.30
CA GLY A 161 -8.80 30.94 -14.31
C GLY A 161 -9.16 31.67 -13.01
N ARG A 162 -8.34 31.52 -11.96
CA ARG A 162 -8.53 32.11 -10.62
C ARG A 162 -9.92 31.84 -10.05
N GLN A 163 -10.34 30.58 -10.15
CA GLN A 163 -11.69 30.15 -9.79
C GLN A 163 -11.69 28.80 -9.07
N ALA A 164 -12.71 28.58 -8.24
CA ALA A 164 -12.99 27.27 -7.68
C ALA A 164 -13.57 26.35 -8.75
N LEU A 165 -13.12 25.11 -8.74
CA LEU A 165 -13.61 24.02 -9.58
C LEU A 165 -14.33 23.00 -8.74
N TYR A 166 -15.38 22.44 -9.32
CA TYR A 166 -16.12 21.32 -8.76
C TYR A 166 -16.15 20.22 -9.80
N VAL A 167 -15.74 19.02 -9.40
CA VAL A 167 -15.49 17.90 -10.29
C VAL A 167 -16.14 16.66 -9.71
N GLY A 168 -17.07 16.05 -10.44
CA GLY A 168 -17.84 14.92 -9.92
C GLY A 168 -18.86 14.38 -10.90
N HIS A 169 -19.97 13.86 -10.38
CA HIS A 169 -21.07 13.27 -11.17
C HIS A 169 -21.64 14.20 -12.26
N PHE A 170 -21.52 15.52 -12.09
CA PHE A 170 -21.95 16.54 -13.05
C PHE A 170 -20.87 17.00 -14.05
N GLY A 171 -19.68 16.39 -14.03
CA GLY A 171 -18.52 16.77 -14.83
C GLY A 171 -17.65 17.84 -14.16
N PHE A 172 -16.96 18.66 -14.97
CA PHE A 172 -16.04 19.70 -14.51
C PHE A 172 -16.66 21.08 -14.71
N ILE A 173 -17.01 21.74 -13.61
CA ILE A 173 -17.78 22.98 -13.61
C ILE A 173 -17.26 23.99 -12.59
N ASN A 174 -17.66 25.24 -12.76
CA ASN A 174 -17.44 26.31 -11.78
C ASN A 174 -18.62 26.42 -10.78
N ALA A 175 -18.56 27.41 -9.89
CA ALA A 175 -19.58 27.64 -8.86
C ALA A 175 -20.99 27.98 -9.41
N SER A 176 -21.09 28.50 -10.64
CA SER A 176 -22.37 28.77 -11.33
C SER A 176 -22.97 27.55 -12.02
N GLY A 177 -22.26 26.42 -12.07
CA GLY A 177 -22.69 25.23 -12.81
C GLY A 177 -22.29 25.24 -14.28
N GLU A 178 -21.44 26.16 -14.69
CA GLU A 178 -20.98 26.26 -16.08
C GLU A 178 -19.75 25.39 -16.29
N ARG A 179 -19.71 24.74 -17.47
CA ARG A 179 -18.56 23.96 -17.93
C ARG A 179 -17.29 24.82 -17.91
N VAL A 180 -16.22 24.30 -17.32
CA VAL A 180 -14.92 24.97 -17.33
C VAL A 180 -14.12 24.56 -18.57
N GLY A 181 -13.47 25.53 -19.20
CA GLY A 181 -12.67 25.31 -20.40
C GLY A 181 -13.41 24.50 -21.46
N LYS A 182 -12.75 23.44 -21.94
CA LYS A 182 -13.28 22.47 -22.90
C LYS A 182 -13.40 21.07 -22.30
N PHE A 183 -13.48 20.93 -20.98
CA PHE A 183 -13.73 19.63 -20.34
C PHE A 183 -14.95 18.91 -20.94
N PRO A 184 -14.94 17.60 -21.19
CA PRO A 184 -15.98 16.97 -22.02
C PRO A 184 -17.42 17.20 -21.57
N THR A 185 -18.33 17.28 -22.54
CA THR A 185 -19.78 17.15 -22.30
C THR A 185 -20.14 15.68 -22.25
N PHE A 186 -19.75 15.01 -21.15
CA PHE A 186 -19.76 13.55 -20.98
C PHE A 186 -21.05 12.89 -21.46
N ARG A 187 -22.21 13.35 -21.00
CA ARG A 187 -23.53 12.80 -21.36
C ARG A 187 -23.77 12.72 -22.87
N SER A 188 -23.30 13.73 -23.60
CA SER A 188 -23.48 13.84 -25.05
C SER A 188 -22.33 13.26 -25.87
N SER A 189 -21.15 13.12 -25.27
CA SER A 189 -19.92 12.75 -25.98
C SER A 189 -19.56 11.27 -25.83
N TYR A 190 -20.00 10.60 -24.76
CA TYR A 190 -19.66 9.21 -24.48
C TYR A 190 -20.89 8.37 -24.15
N ARG A 191 -20.78 7.08 -24.45
CA ARG A 191 -21.87 6.13 -24.30
C ARG A 191 -21.98 5.59 -22.87
N ASP A 192 -23.21 5.37 -22.47
CA ASP A 192 -23.58 4.69 -21.25
C ASP A 192 -24.28 3.38 -21.64
N TYR A 193 -23.73 2.24 -21.20
CA TYR A 193 -24.22 0.91 -21.53
C TYR A 193 -24.98 0.24 -20.38
N GLU A 194 -25.20 0.92 -19.25
CA GLU A 194 -25.82 0.31 -18.05
C GLU A 194 -27.23 -0.25 -18.33
N GLY A 195 -27.98 0.39 -19.23
CA GLY A 195 -29.30 -0.09 -19.67
C GLY A 195 -29.28 -1.08 -20.85
N ASP A 196 -28.14 -1.27 -21.50
CA ASP A 196 -28.00 -2.07 -22.72
C ASP A 196 -27.42 -3.48 -22.45
N TRP A 197 -26.65 -3.63 -21.36
CA TRP A 197 -25.93 -4.86 -21.03
C TRP A 197 -26.69 -5.73 -20.01
N SER A 198 -26.46 -7.05 -20.04
CA SER A 198 -26.98 -7.99 -19.05
C SER A 198 -25.97 -9.12 -18.79
N PRO A 199 -25.98 -9.75 -17.59
CA PRO A 199 -25.06 -10.84 -17.27
C PRO A 199 -25.04 -11.94 -18.34
N GLY A 200 -23.84 -12.39 -18.71
CA GLY A 200 -23.61 -13.39 -19.77
C GLY A 200 -23.46 -12.80 -21.18
N GLN A 201 -23.75 -11.52 -21.39
CA GLN A 201 -23.42 -10.85 -22.65
C GLN A 201 -21.95 -10.41 -22.71
N PRO A 202 -21.34 -10.33 -23.91
CA PRO A 202 -20.01 -9.76 -24.07
C PRO A 202 -19.93 -8.36 -23.47
N TRP A 203 -18.82 -8.07 -22.78
CA TRP A 203 -18.60 -6.76 -22.20
C TRP A 203 -18.46 -5.69 -23.30
N PRO A 204 -19.20 -4.57 -23.24
CA PRO A 204 -19.07 -3.49 -24.21
C PRO A 204 -17.71 -2.81 -24.05
N SER A 205 -17.02 -2.57 -25.16
CA SER A 205 -15.69 -1.94 -25.17
C SER A 205 -15.67 -0.64 -25.98
N ASP A 206 -14.90 0.34 -25.51
CA ASP A 206 -14.63 1.62 -26.18
C ASP A 206 -13.14 1.73 -26.53
N SER A 207 -12.80 1.52 -27.81
CA SER A 207 -11.41 1.49 -28.27
C SER A 207 -10.67 2.81 -28.08
N ARG A 208 -11.38 3.94 -28.04
CA ARG A 208 -10.77 5.24 -27.78
C ARG A 208 -10.42 5.37 -26.30
N LEU A 209 -11.32 4.96 -25.39
CA LEU A 209 -11.04 4.96 -23.95
C LEU A 209 -9.84 4.06 -23.63
N ARG A 210 -9.80 2.86 -24.20
CA ARG A 210 -8.69 1.91 -24.03
C ARG A 210 -7.32 2.42 -24.50
N GLY A 211 -7.30 3.44 -25.36
CA GLY A 211 -6.08 4.03 -25.88
C GLY A 211 -5.42 5.05 -24.94
N TYR A 212 -6.13 5.52 -23.91
CA TYR A 212 -5.62 6.51 -22.98
C TYR A 212 -4.78 5.90 -21.86
N ARG A 213 -3.87 6.73 -21.33
CA ARG A 213 -2.99 6.45 -20.20
C ARG A 213 -3.01 7.61 -19.19
N LEU A 214 -2.52 7.35 -17.98
CA LEU A 214 -2.22 8.33 -16.93
C LEU A 214 -0.74 8.75 -16.92
N GLY A 215 0.12 7.96 -17.56
CA GLY A 215 1.56 8.19 -17.69
C GLY A 215 2.21 7.07 -18.50
N ASP A 216 3.51 7.14 -18.70
CA ASP A 216 4.26 6.01 -19.29
C ASP A 216 4.48 4.87 -18.29
N ASP A 217 4.15 5.11 -17.01
CA ASP A 217 4.33 4.23 -15.87
C ASP A 217 3.03 3.55 -15.40
N ASP A 218 1.95 3.61 -16.19
CA ASP A 218 0.60 3.13 -15.80
C ASP A 218 0.20 1.77 -16.40
N ALA A 219 1.18 0.96 -16.80
CA ALA A 219 0.97 -0.31 -17.47
C ALA A 219 0.08 -1.26 -16.65
N ILE A 220 -0.87 -1.92 -17.33
CA ILE A 220 -1.78 -2.91 -16.77
C ILE A 220 -1.50 -4.26 -17.42
N GLU A 221 -0.65 -5.05 -16.78
CA GLU A 221 -0.07 -6.25 -17.37
C GLU A 221 -1.12 -7.33 -17.66
N PHE A 222 -2.02 -7.62 -16.72
CA PHE A 222 -3.03 -8.66 -16.89
C PHE A 222 -4.08 -8.34 -17.99
N LEU A 223 -4.15 -7.09 -18.47
CA LEU A 223 -4.95 -6.70 -19.64
C LEU A 223 -4.11 -6.55 -20.93
N SER A 224 -2.79 -6.65 -20.82
CA SER A 224 -1.87 -6.54 -21.94
C SER A 224 -1.78 -7.89 -22.67
N THR A 225 -2.10 -7.89 -23.96
CA THR A 225 -2.12 -9.12 -24.78
C THR A 225 -1.22 -8.96 -26.00
N ASP A 226 -0.62 -10.06 -26.46
CA ASP A 226 0.16 -10.13 -27.71
C ASP A 226 1.28 -9.08 -27.83
N GLY A 227 1.93 -8.74 -26.71
CA GLY A 227 3.01 -7.75 -26.66
C GLY A 227 2.55 -6.30 -26.78
N ARG A 228 1.24 -6.02 -26.72
CA ARG A 228 0.68 -4.67 -26.68
C ARG A 228 0.33 -4.29 -25.25
N GLU A 229 1.20 -3.50 -24.64
CA GLU A 229 0.96 -2.93 -23.32
C GLU A 229 -0.20 -1.91 -23.35
N VAL A 230 -1.12 -2.04 -22.41
CA VAL A 230 -2.23 -1.11 -22.19
C VAL A 230 -2.10 -0.44 -20.83
N GLY A 231 -2.63 0.79 -20.72
CA GLY A 231 -2.62 1.53 -19.45
C GLY A 231 -4.00 1.63 -18.80
N ALA A 232 -4.15 2.59 -17.88
CA ALA A 232 -5.34 2.76 -17.06
C ALA A 232 -6.65 2.97 -17.86
N GLY A 233 -6.58 3.54 -19.07
CA GLY A 233 -7.76 3.68 -19.93
C GLY A 233 -8.40 2.33 -20.30
N ALA A 234 -7.59 1.28 -20.49
CA ALA A 234 -8.10 -0.07 -20.72
C ALA A 234 -8.73 -0.66 -19.46
N TYR A 235 -8.15 -0.39 -18.29
CA TYR A 235 -8.72 -0.79 -17.01
C TYR A 235 -10.10 -0.15 -16.80
N PHE A 236 -10.24 1.16 -17.04
CA PHE A 236 -11.51 1.87 -16.92
C PHE A 236 -12.57 1.35 -17.91
N ASP A 237 -12.16 0.94 -19.10
CA ASP A 237 -13.07 0.28 -20.05
C ASP A 237 -13.57 -1.08 -19.52
N GLU A 238 -12.77 -1.83 -18.76
CA GLU A 238 -13.19 -3.14 -18.23
C GLU A 238 -14.09 -3.07 -16.98
N ILE A 239 -13.98 -2.01 -16.18
CA ILE A 239 -14.71 -1.90 -14.90
C ILE A 239 -15.98 -1.03 -14.97
N PHE A 240 -16.15 -0.20 -16.01
CA PHE A 240 -17.32 0.66 -16.16
C PHE A 240 -18.15 0.30 -17.40
N LEU A 241 -19.44 -0.01 -17.18
CA LEU A 241 -20.42 -0.04 -18.27
C LEU A 241 -20.72 1.37 -18.77
N ASN A 242 -20.84 2.33 -17.86
CA ASN A 242 -20.98 3.73 -18.21
C ASN A 242 -19.62 4.31 -18.62
N LYS A 243 -19.31 4.32 -19.91
CA LYS A 243 -17.99 4.76 -20.41
C LYS A 243 -17.72 6.22 -20.11
N ARG A 244 -18.75 7.05 -19.87
CA ARG A 244 -18.58 8.42 -19.38
C ARG A 244 -17.74 8.45 -18.10
N VAL A 245 -17.95 7.49 -17.20
CA VAL A 245 -17.19 7.36 -15.95
C VAL A 245 -15.72 7.06 -16.24
N GLY A 246 -15.41 6.19 -17.20
CA GLY A 246 -14.01 5.91 -17.55
C GLY A 246 -13.25 7.12 -18.09
N TYR A 247 -13.86 7.91 -18.98
CA TYR A 247 -13.29 9.18 -19.43
C TYR A 247 -13.16 10.19 -18.29
N PHE A 248 -14.14 10.22 -17.38
CA PHE A 248 -14.12 11.08 -16.21
C PHE A 248 -12.99 10.69 -15.24
N MET A 249 -12.81 9.39 -14.97
CA MET A 249 -11.75 8.88 -14.09
C MET A 249 -10.37 9.27 -14.60
N ARG A 250 -10.08 9.09 -15.90
CA ARG A 250 -8.82 9.56 -16.50
C ARG A 250 -8.55 11.03 -16.15
N LEU A 251 -9.54 11.91 -16.35
CA LEU A 251 -9.37 13.34 -16.14
C LEU A 251 -9.34 13.70 -14.64
N LEU A 252 -10.07 13.01 -13.79
CA LEU A 252 -10.01 13.19 -12.34
C LEU A 252 -8.60 12.91 -11.84
N LEU A 253 -8.04 11.74 -12.20
CA LEU A 253 -6.73 11.28 -11.73
C LEU A 253 -5.56 12.10 -12.29
N LEU A 254 -5.68 12.66 -13.50
CA LEU A 254 -4.66 13.55 -14.05
C LEU A 254 -4.64 14.95 -13.40
N TYR A 255 -5.77 15.42 -12.87
CA TYR A 255 -5.91 16.80 -12.38
C TYR A 255 -5.96 16.92 -10.86
N PHE A 256 -6.24 15.85 -10.12
CA PHE A 256 -6.39 15.86 -8.67
C PHE A 256 -5.41 14.92 -8.00
N GLY A 257 -4.90 15.33 -6.85
CA GLY A 257 -3.93 14.54 -6.08
C GLY A 257 -4.03 14.78 -4.58
N SER A 258 -2.95 14.44 -3.87
CA SER A 258 -2.90 14.47 -2.40
C SER A 258 -3.16 15.84 -1.77
N THR A 259 -2.84 16.94 -2.47
CA THR A 259 -3.16 18.30 -2.02
C THR A 259 -4.66 18.55 -1.94
N ASN A 260 -5.44 17.99 -2.87
CA ASN A 260 -6.89 18.12 -2.86
C ASN A 260 -7.53 17.23 -1.79
N LEU A 261 -6.94 16.06 -1.50
CA LEU A 261 -7.40 15.21 -0.40
C LEU A 261 -7.08 15.79 0.98
N ALA A 262 -5.99 16.56 1.10
CA ALA A 262 -5.65 17.30 2.33
C ALA A 262 -6.66 18.41 2.66
N ASP A 263 -7.30 18.97 1.62
CA ASP A 263 -8.23 20.09 1.72
C ASP A 263 -9.50 19.70 2.50
N GLY A 264 -9.79 20.50 3.54
CA GLY A 264 -10.98 20.41 4.37
C GLY A 264 -12.30 20.44 3.61
N ALA A 265 -12.34 20.98 2.38
CA ALA A 265 -13.53 20.98 1.53
C ALA A 265 -13.89 19.58 0.98
N ASN A 266 -12.92 18.67 0.92
CA ASN A 266 -13.07 17.33 0.34
C ASN A 266 -13.13 16.24 1.41
N MET A 267 -12.27 16.35 2.42
CA MET A 267 -12.17 15.36 3.50
C MET A 267 -12.09 16.05 4.86
N PHE A 268 -12.51 15.37 5.92
CA PHE A 268 -12.45 15.87 7.29
C PHE A 268 -11.62 14.97 8.19
N HIS A 269 -11.03 15.53 9.25
CA HIS A 269 -10.29 14.73 10.23
C HIS A 269 -11.25 13.95 11.13
N VAL A 270 -10.85 12.72 11.45
CA VAL A 270 -11.60 11.81 12.33
C VAL A 270 -10.75 11.41 13.51
N ARG A 271 -11.39 11.17 14.67
CA ARG A 271 -10.76 10.59 15.84
C ARG A 271 -10.20 9.18 15.55
N PRO A 272 -9.05 8.81 16.15
CA PRO A 272 -8.43 7.51 15.92
C PRO A 272 -9.36 6.31 16.14
N GLU A 273 -10.22 6.35 17.16
CA GLU A 273 -11.13 5.26 17.52
C GLU A 273 -12.20 5.00 16.46
N ALA A 274 -12.59 6.03 15.72
CA ALA A 274 -13.63 5.97 14.70
C ALA A 274 -13.10 5.57 13.32
N ILE A 275 -11.82 5.20 13.21
CA ILE A 275 -11.23 4.72 11.95
C ILE A 275 -12.07 3.60 11.31
N ALA A 276 -12.28 3.71 10.00
CA ALA A 276 -13.01 2.74 9.21
C ALA A 276 -12.30 2.48 7.87
N PRO A 277 -12.52 1.31 7.25
CA PRO A 277 -12.17 1.08 5.85
C PRO A 277 -12.73 2.20 4.96
N GLY A 278 -12.00 2.61 3.93
CA GLY A 278 -12.38 3.72 3.06
C GLY A 278 -11.93 5.11 3.55
N ASP A 279 -11.51 5.23 4.82
CA ASP A 279 -10.74 6.38 5.29
C ASP A 279 -9.39 6.47 4.58
N VAL A 280 -8.71 7.60 4.73
CA VAL A 280 -7.41 7.87 4.12
C VAL A 280 -6.44 8.37 5.18
N LEU A 281 -5.29 7.71 5.29
CA LEU A 281 -4.15 8.23 6.03
C LEU A 281 -3.26 9.06 5.10
N LEU A 282 -3.06 10.34 5.43
CA LEU A 282 -2.33 11.28 4.59
C LEU A 282 -1.01 11.74 5.24
N LYS A 283 0.14 11.47 4.61
CA LYS A 283 1.42 12.06 5.03
C LYS A 283 1.66 13.38 4.30
N ARG A 284 1.94 14.44 5.06
CA ARG A 284 2.22 15.78 4.56
C ARG A 284 3.44 16.34 5.28
N TRP A 285 4.50 16.63 4.52
CA TRP A 285 5.73 17.23 5.04
C TRP A 285 6.05 18.60 4.45
N GLN A 286 5.20 19.09 3.54
CA GLN A 286 5.31 20.40 2.92
C GLN A 286 3.91 20.90 2.55
N ARG A 287 3.71 22.23 2.60
CA ARG A 287 2.42 22.84 2.25
C ARG A 287 2.11 22.69 0.76
N ARG A 288 3.10 22.95 -0.09
CA ARG A 288 3.01 22.82 -1.55
C ARG A 288 3.86 21.64 -1.97
N GLY A 289 3.25 20.73 -2.73
CA GLY A 289 3.90 19.50 -3.16
C GLY A 289 3.07 18.29 -2.82
N ILE A 290 3.53 17.15 -3.33
CA ILE A 290 2.83 15.88 -3.26
C ILE A 290 3.13 15.26 -1.89
N GLY A 291 2.07 14.91 -1.15
CA GLY A 291 2.14 14.06 0.03
C GLY A 291 1.85 12.60 -0.32
N HIS A 292 1.95 11.70 0.66
CA HIS A 292 1.66 10.26 0.48
C HIS A 292 0.26 9.92 0.99
N VAL A 293 -0.52 9.18 0.20
CA VAL A 293 -1.92 8.86 0.48
C VAL A 293 -2.07 7.35 0.62
N MET A 294 -2.62 6.90 1.72
CA MET A 294 -2.82 5.48 1.98
C MET A 294 -4.27 5.23 2.41
N PRO A 295 -5.13 4.72 1.51
CA PRO A 295 -6.46 4.28 1.89
C PRO A 295 -6.40 3.21 2.98
N VAL A 296 -7.25 3.34 3.99
CA VAL A 296 -7.49 2.32 5.01
C VAL A 296 -8.32 1.22 4.37
N MET A 297 -7.76 0.01 4.31
CA MET A 297 -8.39 -1.10 3.60
C MET A 297 -9.12 -2.03 4.55
N ARG A 298 -8.58 -2.29 5.74
CA ARG A 298 -9.20 -3.19 6.73
C ARG A 298 -8.93 -2.68 8.13
N VAL A 299 -9.95 -2.77 8.99
CA VAL A 299 -9.85 -2.46 10.42
C VAL A 299 -10.40 -3.65 11.19
N THR A 300 -9.56 -4.33 11.96
CA THR A 300 -9.96 -5.41 12.87
C THR A 300 -9.93 -4.88 14.29
N ARG A 301 -11.03 -5.08 15.03
CA ARG A 301 -11.19 -4.62 16.41
C ARG A 301 -11.19 -5.83 17.33
N HIS A 302 -10.25 -5.87 18.27
CA HIS A 302 -10.13 -6.95 19.26
C HIS A 302 -10.77 -6.56 20.60
N ALA A 303 -11.12 -7.56 21.41
CA ALA A 303 -11.80 -7.35 22.70
C ALA A 303 -10.95 -6.63 23.77
N GLU A 304 -9.62 -6.59 23.59
CA GLU A 304 -8.66 -5.95 24.52
C GLU A 304 -8.32 -4.49 24.15
N ASP A 305 -9.21 -3.79 23.44
CA ASP A 305 -8.97 -2.42 22.93
C ASP A 305 -7.72 -2.33 22.01
N ALA A 306 -7.43 -3.40 21.26
CA ALA A 306 -6.38 -3.44 20.26
C ALA A 306 -6.95 -3.38 18.83
N LEU A 307 -6.49 -2.40 18.06
CA LEU A 307 -6.84 -2.21 16.65
C LEU A 307 -5.72 -2.72 15.74
N GLU A 308 -6.11 -3.44 14.71
CA GLU A 308 -5.24 -3.77 13.58
C GLU A 308 -5.77 -3.09 12.32
N VAL A 309 -4.88 -2.42 11.60
CA VAL A 309 -5.28 -1.59 10.46
C VAL A 309 -4.39 -1.89 9.27
N ALA A 310 -4.96 -2.40 8.19
CA ALA A 310 -4.26 -2.58 6.93
C ALA A 310 -4.53 -1.38 6.01
N ILE A 311 -3.53 -1.00 5.21
CA ILE A 311 -3.60 0.14 4.28
C ILE A 311 -3.10 -0.27 2.90
N ALA A 312 -3.50 0.45 1.86
CA ALA A 312 -2.92 0.32 0.52
C ALA A 312 -1.97 1.48 0.23
N SER A 313 -0.76 1.18 -0.25
CA SER A 313 0.26 2.20 -0.57
C SER A 313 0.62 2.17 -2.06
N GLY A 314 0.14 3.16 -2.81
CA GLY A 314 0.66 3.51 -4.14
C GLY A 314 2.06 4.16 -4.09
N SER A 315 2.59 4.64 -5.21
CA SER A 315 3.86 5.38 -5.27
C SER A 315 3.95 6.26 -6.52
N MET A 316 4.97 7.13 -6.58
CA MET A 316 5.49 7.71 -7.83
C MET A 316 6.96 7.27 -8.03
N PRO A 317 7.35 6.75 -9.21
CA PRO A 317 6.50 6.34 -10.34
C PRO A 317 5.36 5.40 -9.91
N ARG A 318 4.27 5.39 -10.69
CA ARG A 318 3.09 4.57 -10.40
C ARG A 318 3.48 3.12 -10.26
N ARG A 319 2.80 2.43 -9.35
CA ARG A 319 2.95 0.99 -9.12
C ARG A 319 1.62 0.39 -8.74
N GLU A 320 1.49 -0.91 -8.89
CA GLU A 320 0.42 -1.66 -8.23
C GLU A 320 0.42 -1.33 -6.73
N PRO A 321 -0.71 -0.90 -6.15
CA PRO A 321 -0.80 -0.56 -4.74
C PRO A 321 -0.35 -1.75 -3.89
N VAL A 322 0.61 -1.51 -3.00
CA VAL A 322 1.04 -2.55 -2.06
C VAL A 322 0.07 -2.60 -0.90
N TRP A 323 -0.46 -3.78 -0.62
CA TRP A 323 -1.17 -4.05 0.62
C TRP A 323 -0.16 -4.09 1.76
N GLU A 324 -0.27 -3.16 2.70
CA GLU A 324 0.50 -3.17 3.93
C GLU A 324 -0.36 -3.78 5.02
N ASP A 325 0.07 -4.95 5.51
CA ASP A 325 -0.56 -5.63 6.63
C ASP A 325 -0.48 -4.77 7.91
N PRO A 326 -1.28 -5.10 8.94
CA PRO A 326 -1.33 -4.31 10.17
C PRO A 326 0.02 -4.05 10.83
N ASN A 327 0.95 -5.00 10.77
CA ASN A 327 2.25 -4.88 11.42
C ASN A 327 3.11 -3.83 10.72
N ARG A 328 3.13 -3.87 9.39
CA ARG A 328 3.85 -2.86 8.58
C ARG A 328 3.16 -1.49 8.62
N ALA A 329 1.83 -1.47 8.54
CA ALA A 329 1.04 -0.25 8.47
C ALA A 329 1.13 0.60 9.75
N ARG A 330 1.33 -0.02 10.93
CA ARG A 330 1.44 0.65 12.24
C ARG A 330 2.34 1.88 12.19
N SER A 331 3.53 1.72 11.64
CA SER A 331 4.53 2.80 11.55
C SER A 331 4.01 4.05 10.85
N SER A 332 3.11 3.91 9.87
CA SER A 332 2.56 5.03 9.14
C SER A 332 1.65 5.91 10.01
N PHE A 333 0.91 5.31 10.95
CA PHE A 333 -0.03 6.03 11.83
C PHE A 333 0.65 6.78 12.98
N THR A 334 1.89 6.41 13.32
CA THR A 334 2.59 6.93 14.50
C THR A 334 3.65 7.98 14.15
N THR A 335 3.83 8.29 12.85
CA THR A 335 4.77 9.32 12.40
C THR A 335 4.20 10.75 12.49
N ASP A 336 5.06 11.71 12.83
CA ASP A 336 4.70 13.13 12.89
C ASP A 336 4.22 13.70 11.55
N THR A 337 4.69 13.17 10.42
CA THR A 337 4.25 13.62 9.08
C THR A 337 2.77 13.32 8.78
N THR A 338 2.09 12.55 9.63
CA THR A 338 0.63 12.36 9.59
C THR A 338 -0.13 13.38 10.45
N GLY A 339 0.44 14.58 10.61
CA GLY A 339 -0.18 15.67 11.35
C GLY A 339 0.10 15.62 12.85
N GLY A 340 1.27 15.14 13.27
CA GLY A 340 1.73 15.10 14.65
C GLY A 340 2.29 16.44 15.17
N PRO A 341 2.93 16.44 16.35
CA PRO A 341 3.36 17.66 17.06
C PRO A 341 4.60 18.36 16.47
N GLY A 342 5.32 17.72 15.55
CA GLY A 342 6.53 18.28 14.93
C GLY A 342 6.28 19.37 13.88
N GLU A 343 7.38 19.86 13.31
CA GLU A 343 7.40 20.87 12.24
C GLU A 343 8.11 20.33 11.00
N SER A 344 7.68 20.78 9.82
CA SER A 344 8.37 20.53 8.56
C SER A 344 9.71 21.24 8.50
N SER A 345 10.52 20.91 7.48
CA SER A 345 11.78 21.61 7.18
C SER A 345 11.60 23.12 6.96
N ASP A 346 10.39 23.55 6.57
CA ASP A 346 10.06 24.95 6.33
C ASP A 346 9.55 25.67 7.60
N GLY A 347 9.51 24.98 8.75
CA GLY A 347 9.02 25.52 10.03
C GLY A 347 7.50 25.58 10.15
N GLU A 348 6.76 24.86 9.31
CA GLU A 348 5.30 24.77 9.38
C GLU A 348 4.90 23.56 10.24
N PRO A 349 3.99 23.70 11.23
CA PRO A 349 3.53 22.57 12.03
C PRO A 349 2.87 21.49 11.18
N TYR A 350 3.20 20.21 11.37
CA TYR A 350 2.62 19.12 10.57
C TYR A 350 1.09 19.08 10.69
N ALA A 351 0.55 19.34 11.88
CA ALA A 351 -0.89 19.42 12.13
C ALA A 351 -1.61 20.49 11.27
N ALA A 352 -0.89 21.52 10.79
CA ALA A 352 -1.45 22.58 9.95
C ALA A 352 -1.39 22.26 8.43
N LEU A 353 -0.76 21.15 8.03
CA LEU A 353 -0.56 20.80 6.62
C LEU A 353 -1.71 19.97 6.00
N GLY A 354 -2.74 19.68 6.79
CA GLY A 354 -3.90 18.87 6.38
C GLY A 354 -3.65 17.35 6.38
N GLY A 355 -2.58 16.88 7.02
CA GLY A 355 -2.20 15.46 7.12
C GLY A 355 -2.94 14.64 8.18
N GLY A 356 -2.82 13.33 8.11
CA GLY A 356 -3.32 12.32 9.05
C GLY A 356 -4.58 11.61 8.60
N LEU A 357 -5.27 10.96 9.56
CA LEU A 357 -6.50 10.22 9.27
C LEU A 357 -7.61 11.18 8.81
N LYS A 358 -8.19 10.91 7.65
CA LYS A 358 -9.20 11.72 6.99
C LYS A 358 -10.33 10.83 6.46
N ARG A 359 -11.57 11.31 6.54
CA ARG A 359 -12.76 10.67 5.96
C ARG A 359 -13.39 11.54 4.89
N TRP A 360 -13.98 10.91 3.88
CA TRP A 360 -14.70 11.59 2.81
C TRP A 360 -15.91 12.36 3.34
N ARG A 361 -16.11 13.58 2.85
CA ARG A 361 -17.41 14.26 3.03
C ARG A 361 -18.46 13.67 2.09
N SER A 362 -19.72 13.59 2.54
CA SER A 362 -20.83 13.19 1.67
C SER A 362 -21.38 14.38 0.90
N ALA A 363 -21.55 14.22 -0.41
CA ALA A 363 -22.23 15.21 -1.23
C ALA A 363 -23.75 15.14 -1.00
N VAL A 364 -24.37 16.27 -0.67
CA VAL A 364 -25.81 16.40 -0.44
C VAL A 364 -26.39 17.59 -1.20
N LEU A 365 -27.60 17.42 -1.72
CA LEU A 365 -28.33 18.50 -2.40
C LEU A 365 -29.24 19.21 -1.41
N ARG A 366 -28.97 20.49 -1.13
CA ARG A 366 -29.81 21.33 -0.26
C ARG A 366 -30.12 22.66 -0.92
N ASP A 367 -31.40 23.04 -0.93
CA ASP A 367 -31.88 24.29 -1.52
C ASP A 367 -31.39 24.51 -2.98
N GLY A 368 -31.38 23.42 -3.77
CA GLY A 368 -30.92 23.41 -5.15
C GLY A 368 -29.42 23.64 -5.33
N ARG A 369 -28.61 23.37 -4.30
CA ARG A 369 -27.14 23.51 -4.34
C ARG A 369 -26.46 22.31 -3.69
N TRP A 370 -25.41 21.82 -4.32
CA TRP A 370 -24.58 20.75 -3.77
C TRP A 370 -23.69 21.25 -2.64
N ARG A 371 -23.46 20.39 -1.65
CA ARG A 371 -22.58 20.63 -0.50
C ARG A 371 -21.89 19.33 -0.12
N ASN A 372 -20.63 19.41 0.26
CA ASN A 372 -19.90 18.33 0.92
C ASN A 372 -20.01 18.58 2.41
N GLU A 373 -20.68 17.69 3.13
CA GLU A 373 -20.97 17.83 4.55
C GLU A 373 -20.32 16.69 5.36
N VAL A 374 -20.10 16.93 6.66
CA VAL A 374 -19.84 15.82 7.60
C VAL A 374 -21.15 15.04 7.78
N PRO A 375 -21.16 13.72 7.53
CA PRO A 375 -22.33 12.87 7.79
C PRO A 375 -22.81 13.03 9.22
N VAL A 376 -24.11 12.84 9.46
CA VAL A 376 -24.66 13.02 10.82
C VAL A 376 -24.02 12.04 11.81
N ALA A 377 -23.76 10.80 11.38
CA ALA A 377 -23.13 9.76 12.18
C ALA A 377 -21.70 10.14 12.62
N ASP A 378 -20.94 10.86 11.80
CA ASP A 378 -19.53 11.18 12.06
C ASP A 378 -19.31 12.47 12.86
N ARG A 379 -20.37 13.21 13.21
CA ARG A 379 -20.22 14.54 13.84
C ARG A 379 -19.60 14.49 15.23
N GLU A 380 -19.74 13.37 15.94
CA GLU A 380 -19.16 13.21 17.27
C GLU A 380 -17.64 12.95 17.21
N ASP A 381 -17.17 12.36 16.11
CA ASP A 381 -15.76 12.01 15.88
C ASP A 381 -15.03 12.98 14.95
N PHE A 382 -15.75 13.96 14.40
CA PHE A 382 -15.19 15.03 13.58
C PHE A 382 -14.22 15.91 14.38
N ILE A 383 -13.03 16.10 13.82
CA ILE A 383 -12.04 17.08 14.30
C ILE A 383 -12.00 18.23 13.29
N ASN A 384 -12.14 19.46 13.79
CA ASN A 384 -12.09 20.65 12.94
C ASN A 384 -10.65 20.90 12.47
N ASP A 385 -10.47 21.32 11.21
CA ASP A 385 -9.14 21.59 10.64
C ASP A 385 -8.33 22.65 11.43
N ALA A 386 -8.99 23.54 12.18
CA ALA A 386 -8.32 24.53 13.03
C ALA A 386 -7.90 23.98 14.41
N ASP A 387 -8.35 22.78 14.80
CA ASP A 387 -8.00 22.14 16.06
C ASP A 387 -6.69 21.37 15.92
N HIS A 388 -5.61 22.13 15.74
CA HIS A 388 -4.27 21.55 15.55
C HIS A 388 -3.80 20.74 16.78
N GLU A 389 -4.31 21.03 17.98
CA GLU A 389 -3.98 20.29 19.19
C GLU A 389 -4.56 18.87 19.12
N ALA A 390 -5.84 18.74 18.80
CA ALA A 390 -6.47 17.43 18.60
C ALA A 390 -5.84 16.65 17.43
N ILE A 391 -5.51 17.35 16.34
CA ILE A 391 -4.84 16.75 15.17
C ILE A 391 -3.45 16.21 15.56
N ALA A 392 -2.66 16.99 16.27
CA ALA A 392 -1.30 16.66 16.72
C ALA A 392 -1.24 15.52 17.75
N ALA A 393 -2.30 15.30 18.52
CA ALA A 393 -2.37 14.23 19.50
C ALA A 393 -2.58 12.83 18.90
N ARG A 394 -3.01 12.74 17.63
CA ARG A 394 -3.42 11.46 17.02
C ARG A 394 -2.31 10.41 16.89
N PRO A 395 -1.07 10.74 16.48
CA PRO A 395 -0.02 9.71 16.39
C PRO A 395 0.25 9.03 17.73
N ALA A 396 0.30 9.80 18.83
CA ALA A 396 0.43 9.24 20.18
C ALA A 396 -0.78 8.38 20.55
N ARG A 397 -1.99 8.80 20.17
CA ARG A 397 -3.18 7.99 20.42
C ARG A 397 -3.19 6.69 19.61
N PHE A 398 -2.70 6.69 18.37
CA PHE A 398 -2.53 5.47 17.58
C PHE A 398 -1.50 4.52 18.19
N GLU A 399 -0.43 5.03 18.79
CA GLU A 399 0.55 4.21 19.50
C GLU A 399 -0.11 3.39 20.63
N GLU A 400 -1.10 3.97 21.31
CA GLU A 400 -1.84 3.33 22.40
C GLU A 400 -2.88 2.31 21.94
N ILE A 401 -3.64 2.61 20.88
CA ILE A 401 -4.80 1.80 20.47
C ILE A 401 -4.48 0.76 19.39
N LEU A 402 -3.40 0.92 18.65
CA LEU A 402 -2.96 -0.10 17.70
C LEU A 402 -2.30 -1.25 18.46
N ARG A 403 -2.54 -2.49 18.04
CA ARG A 403 -1.94 -3.68 18.64
C ARG A 403 -0.42 -3.55 18.70
N SER A 404 0.17 -3.89 19.85
CA SER A 404 1.61 -3.99 20.01
C SER A 404 2.14 -5.22 19.28
N LEU A 405 3.27 -5.06 18.61
CA LEU A 405 3.94 -6.13 17.89
C LEU A 405 4.85 -6.93 18.82
N SER A 406 4.85 -8.26 18.68
CA SER A 406 5.84 -9.10 19.35
C SER A 406 7.26 -8.77 18.82
N PRO A 407 8.33 -9.13 19.55
CA PRO A 407 9.69 -9.03 19.02
C PRO A 407 9.88 -9.72 17.65
N GLU A 408 9.25 -10.87 17.44
CA GLU A 408 9.31 -11.62 16.18
C GLU A 408 8.62 -10.86 15.05
N GLU A 409 7.45 -10.27 15.30
CA GLU A 409 6.73 -9.47 14.31
C GLU A 409 7.49 -8.18 13.96
N ARG A 410 8.10 -7.52 14.96
CA ARG A 410 8.97 -6.35 14.72
C ARG A 410 10.19 -6.70 13.87
N ARG A 411 10.80 -7.86 14.12
CA ARG A 411 11.90 -8.38 13.28
C ARG A 411 11.42 -8.59 11.85
N ASP A 412 10.29 -9.25 11.65
CA ASP A 412 9.79 -9.59 10.31
C ASP A 412 9.42 -8.31 9.52
N VAL A 413 8.84 -7.30 10.18
CA VAL A 413 8.63 -5.97 9.58
C VAL A 413 9.95 -5.31 9.17
N ALA A 414 10.98 -5.36 10.02
CA ALA A 414 12.28 -4.81 9.69
C ALA A 414 12.93 -5.53 8.49
N LEU A 415 12.83 -6.87 8.43
CA LEU A 415 13.33 -7.67 7.31
C LEU A 415 12.59 -7.38 6.00
N LEU A 416 11.26 -7.20 6.05
CA LEU A 416 10.48 -6.76 4.90
C LEU A 416 10.92 -5.37 4.40
N ALA A 417 11.22 -4.45 5.31
CA ALA A 417 11.72 -3.12 4.95
C ALA A 417 13.12 -3.19 4.31
N VAL A 418 14.01 -4.07 4.80
CA VAL A 418 15.31 -4.34 4.19
C VAL A 418 15.14 -4.87 2.76
N GLU A 419 14.28 -5.87 2.56
CA GLU A 419 14.08 -6.46 1.22
C GLU A 419 13.42 -5.48 0.24
N ALA A 420 12.45 -4.68 0.69
CA ALA A 420 11.86 -3.63 -0.13
C ALA A 420 12.91 -2.59 -0.60
N ALA A 421 13.87 -2.24 0.27
CA ALA A 421 14.97 -1.36 -0.11
C ALA A 421 15.95 -2.02 -1.08
N ARG A 422 16.25 -3.32 -0.91
CA ARG A 422 17.06 -4.10 -1.86
C ARG A 422 16.40 -4.18 -3.22
N GLU A 423 15.12 -4.49 -3.29
CA GLU A 423 14.37 -4.55 -4.55
C GLU A 423 14.41 -3.21 -5.31
N HIS A 424 14.31 -2.09 -4.60
CA HIS A 424 14.50 -0.77 -5.21
C HIS A 424 15.92 -0.60 -5.77
N LEU A 425 16.95 -1.03 -5.05
CA LEU A 425 18.35 -0.99 -5.50
C LEU A 425 18.62 -1.93 -6.68
N ARG A 426 17.90 -3.05 -6.78
CA ARG A 426 17.95 -3.93 -7.96
C ARG A 426 17.49 -3.23 -9.22
N ASN A 427 16.54 -2.31 -9.11
CA ASN A 427 16.07 -1.52 -10.25
C ASN A 427 16.86 -0.22 -10.45
N TYR A 428 17.30 0.41 -9.36
CA TYR A 428 17.95 1.72 -9.33
C TYR A 428 19.19 1.71 -8.41
N PRO A 429 20.29 1.06 -8.82
CA PRO A 429 21.44 0.81 -7.95
C PRO A 429 22.18 2.08 -7.48
N ALA A 430 21.95 3.22 -8.11
CA ALA A 430 22.53 4.50 -7.70
C ALA A 430 21.71 5.26 -6.63
N SER A 431 20.51 4.78 -6.27
CA SER A 431 19.59 5.47 -5.36
C SER A 431 20.11 5.52 -3.92
N CYS A 432 20.73 6.64 -3.54
CA CYS A 432 21.22 6.84 -2.17
C CYS A 432 20.09 6.84 -1.13
N ALA A 433 18.90 7.32 -1.50
CA ALA A 433 17.72 7.24 -0.64
C ALA A 433 17.35 5.79 -0.31
N ALA A 434 17.44 4.87 -1.27
CA ALA A 434 17.18 3.45 -1.01
C ALA A 434 18.28 2.79 -0.17
N ARG A 435 19.56 3.18 -0.38
CA ARG A 435 20.67 2.72 0.47
C ARG A 435 20.47 3.14 1.91
N ILE A 436 20.15 4.41 2.15
CA ILE A 436 19.91 4.94 3.51
C ILE A 436 18.71 4.25 4.16
N ARG A 437 17.57 4.13 3.44
CA ARG A 437 16.39 3.41 3.96
C ARG A 437 16.69 1.97 4.36
N ARG A 438 17.57 1.28 3.63
CA ARG A 438 18.00 -0.07 4.00
C ARG A 438 18.78 -0.08 5.30
N GLU A 439 19.70 0.87 5.50
CA GLU A 439 20.47 0.97 6.75
C GLU A 439 19.57 1.35 7.94
N ASP A 440 18.61 2.26 7.75
CA ASP A 440 17.62 2.60 8.78
C ASP A 440 16.75 1.38 9.17
N ALA A 441 16.42 0.51 8.20
CA ALA A 441 15.73 -0.75 8.46
C ALA A 441 16.62 -1.76 9.21
N PHE A 442 17.93 -1.81 8.91
CA PHE A 442 18.88 -2.59 9.71
C PHE A 442 19.03 -2.06 11.12
N ASP A 443 19.00 -0.74 11.35
CA ASP A 443 19.02 -0.16 12.69
C ASP A 443 17.80 -0.61 13.52
N SER A 444 16.62 -0.66 12.89
CA SER A 444 15.40 -1.21 13.50
C SER A 444 15.54 -2.71 13.81
N LEU A 445 16.17 -3.46 12.89
CA LEU A 445 16.47 -4.88 13.10
C LEU A 445 17.46 -5.09 14.26
N TYR A 446 18.50 -4.26 14.37
CA TYR A 446 19.46 -4.37 15.48
C TYR A 446 18.81 -4.11 16.83
N GLU A 447 17.90 -3.14 16.90
CA GLU A 447 17.17 -2.83 18.14
C GLU A 447 16.40 -4.05 18.63
N VAL A 448 15.54 -4.62 17.78
CA VAL A 448 14.71 -5.77 18.17
C VAL A 448 15.53 -7.04 18.42
N MET A 449 16.56 -7.30 17.62
CA MET A 449 17.40 -8.49 17.79
C MET A 449 18.29 -8.39 19.05
N SER A 450 18.70 -7.18 19.44
CA SER A 450 19.41 -6.96 20.70
C SER A 450 18.54 -7.25 21.92
N GLU A 451 17.23 -6.97 21.87
CA GLU A 451 16.28 -7.35 22.92
C GLU A 451 16.18 -8.87 23.08
N GLN A 452 16.31 -9.60 21.96
CA GLN A 452 16.38 -11.07 21.92
C GLN A 452 17.79 -11.63 22.20
N GLY A 453 18.77 -10.77 22.53
CA GLY A 453 20.12 -11.18 22.91
C GLY A 453 21.08 -11.48 21.75
N MET A 454 20.75 -11.12 20.50
CA MET A 454 21.67 -11.21 19.37
C MET A 454 22.45 -9.91 19.19
N ASP A 455 23.77 -10.00 19.06
CA ASP A 455 24.63 -8.85 18.80
C ASP A 455 24.68 -8.50 17.30
N ARG A 456 25.08 -7.25 17.00
CA ARG A 456 25.14 -6.71 15.64
C ARG A 456 25.96 -7.57 14.66
N PRO A 457 27.17 -8.09 15.01
CA PRO A 457 27.90 -8.99 14.13
C PRO A 457 27.15 -10.27 13.76
N THR A 458 26.41 -10.85 14.72
CA THR A 458 25.59 -12.04 14.46
C THR A 458 24.41 -11.71 13.56
N VAL A 459 23.73 -10.58 13.79
CA VAL A 459 22.63 -10.10 12.92
C VAL A 459 23.14 -9.89 11.49
N ASP A 460 24.29 -9.22 11.32
CA ASP A 460 24.89 -8.98 10.01
C ASP A 460 25.28 -10.29 9.31
N ALA A 461 25.90 -11.23 10.01
CA ALA A 461 26.24 -12.54 9.46
C ALA A 461 25.00 -13.36 9.05
N THR A 462 23.86 -13.11 9.68
CA THR A 462 22.60 -13.85 9.44
C THR A 462 21.78 -13.23 8.31
N TYR A 463 21.66 -11.89 8.29
CA TYR A 463 20.67 -11.21 7.45
C TYR A 463 21.26 -10.30 6.37
N ARG A 464 22.53 -9.87 6.46
CA ARG A 464 23.16 -9.12 5.37
C ARG A 464 23.64 -10.07 4.28
N THR A 465 23.49 -9.64 3.04
CA THR A 465 23.95 -10.35 1.85
C THR A 465 25.09 -9.58 1.19
N LEU A 466 25.77 -10.20 0.22
CA LEU A 466 26.79 -9.53 -0.60
C LEU A 466 26.29 -8.21 -1.20
N GLU A 467 25.04 -8.19 -1.65
CA GLU A 467 24.37 -7.00 -2.22
C GLU A 467 24.39 -5.80 -1.26
N ASP A 468 24.27 -6.03 0.04
CA ASP A 468 24.22 -4.95 1.02
C ASP A 468 25.56 -4.20 1.13
N TYR A 469 26.66 -4.94 1.00
CA TYR A 469 28.01 -4.38 1.04
C TYR A 469 28.38 -3.71 -0.29
N VAL A 470 28.00 -4.31 -1.42
CA VAL A 470 28.22 -3.72 -2.75
C VAL A 470 27.47 -2.39 -2.87
N PHE A 471 26.24 -2.31 -2.35
CA PHE A 471 25.46 -1.08 -2.35
C PHE A 471 25.46 -0.37 -1.00
N ALA A 472 26.59 -0.37 -0.27
CA ALA A 472 26.73 0.33 1.00
C ALA A 472 26.30 1.81 0.91
N ALA A 473 25.77 2.35 2.02
CA ALA A 473 25.31 3.74 2.09
C ALA A 473 26.43 4.72 1.72
N LEU A 474 26.06 5.78 1.02
CA LEU A 474 26.94 6.86 0.60
C LEU A 474 26.52 8.15 1.30
N VAL A 475 27.49 9.02 1.60
CA VAL A 475 27.20 10.36 2.12
C VAL A 475 26.65 11.19 0.97
N TYR A 476 25.35 11.55 1.04
CA TYR A 476 24.60 12.15 -0.07
C TYR A 476 25.29 13.38 -0.67
N GLU A 477 25.69 14.33 0.18
CA GLU A 477 26.33 15.60 -0.20
C GLU A 477 27.78 15.44 -0.70
N GLU A 478 28.36 14.25 -0.54
CA GLU A 478 29.73 13.95 -0.94
C GLU A 478 29.79 12.84 -2.00
N SER A 479 28.67 12.55 -2.68
CA SER A 479 28.59 11.41 -3.60
C SER A 479 27.79 11.72 -4.86
N ARG A 480 28.47 11.83 -6.00
CA ARG A 480 27.81 12.10 -7.29
C ARG A 480 27.01 10.92 -7.82
N THR A 481 27.26 9.70 -7.34
CA THR A 481 26.40 8.54 -7.62
C THR A 481 24.95 8.84 -7.22
N CYS A 482 24.73 9.60 -6.14
CA CYS A 482 23.39 9.89 -5.63
C CYS A 482 22.51 10.70 -6.59
N CYS A 483 23.10 11.37 -7.57
CA CYS A 483 22.38 12.19 -8.56
C CYS A 483 22.04 11.43 -9.85
N TRP A 484 22.31 10.12 -9.89
CA TRP A 484 22.22 9.32 -11.11
C TRP A 484 20.90 8.55 -11.18
N ASN A 485 19.83 9.25 -11.51
CA ASN A 485 18.46 8.71 -11.56
C ASN A 485 18.25 7.71 -12.71
N ARG A 486 19.12 7.69 -13.72
CA ARG A 486 19.06 6.77 -14.87
C ARG A 486 19.80 5.45 -14.68
N SER A 487 20.15 5.06 -13.45
CA SER A 487 20.62 3.69 -13.20
C SER A 487 19.51 2.66 -13.45
N THR A 488 19.87 1.43 -13.86
CA THR A 488 18.91 0.41 -14.32
C THR A 488 19.18 -0.97 -13.70
N ALA A 489 18.19 -1.86 -13.80
CA ALA A 489 18.35 -3.26 -13.42
C ALA A 489 19.46 -4.00 -14.19
N ALA A 490 19.68 -3.62 -15.45
CA ALA A 490 20.78 -4.19 -16.23
C ALA A 490 22.15 -3.82 -15.64
N MET A 491 22.30 -2.57 -15.20
CA MET A 491 23.51 -2.11 -14.49
C MET A 491 23.70 -2.82 -13.16
N HIS A 492 22.62 -3.01 -12.38
CA HIS A 492 22.67 -3.78 -11.14
C HIS A 492 23.25 -5.19 -11.38
N GLY A 493 22.73 -5.90 -12.38
CA GLY A 493 23.23 -7.24 -12.72
C GLY A 493 24.71 -7.25 -13.13
N ILE A 494 25.21 -6.20 -13.81
CA ILE A 494 26.64 -6.07 -14.14
C ILE A 494 27.47 -5.84 -12.88
N ILE A 495 26.99 -4.99 -11.96
CA ILE A 495 27.67 -4.64 -10.72
C ILE A 495 27.79 -5.87 -9.80
N MET A 496 26.71 -6.64 -9.68
CA MET A 496 26.70 -7.86 -8.86
C MET A 496 27.56 -8.97 -9.47
N ASP A 497 27.55 -9.15 -10.80
CA ASP A 497 28.43 -10.11 -11.48
C ASP A 497 29.93 -9.79 -11.21
N TYR A 498 30.30 -8.50 -11.21
CA TYR A 498 31.65 -8.09 -10.81
C TYR A 498 31.96 -8.46 -9.36
N ALA A 499 31.04 -8.18 -8.44
CA ALA A 499 31.22 -8.48 -7.03
C ALA A 499 31.36 -9.98 -6.78
N GLU A 500 30.50 -10.81 -7.39
CA GLU A 500 30.59 -12.27 -7.30
C GLU A 500 31.93 -12.79 -7.86
N LYS A 501 32.38 -12.24 -8.99
CA LYS A 501 33.70 -12.53 -9.55
C LYS A 501 34.83 -12.16 -8.58
N GLU A 502 34.77 -10.98 -7.97
CA GLU A 502 35.76 -10.51 -6.99
C GLU A 502 35.83 -11.45 -5.78
N GLN A 503 34.66 -11.88 -5.27
CA GLN A 503 34.58 -12.83 -4.16
C GLN A 503 35.11 -14.22 -4.54
N ALA A 504 34.80 -14.70 -5.75
CA ALA A 504 35.32 -15.98 -6.25
C ALA A 504 36.85 -15.95 -6.43
N ASP A 505 37.40 -14.85 -6.97
CA ASP A 505 38.84 -14.68 -7.14
C ASP A 505 39.56 -14.61 -5.78
N ALA A 506 38.98 -13.91 -4.79
CA ALA A 506 39.51 -13.87 -3.43
C ALA A 506 39.50 -15.25 -2.75
N ALA A 507 38.38 -15.98 -2.85
CA ALA A 507 38.26 -17.33 -2.32
C ALA A 507 39.25 -18.31 -2.95
N ALA A 508 39.50 -18.21 -4.27
CA ALA A 508 40.50 -19.01 -4.97
C ALA A 508 41.94 -18.74 -4.48
N MET A 509 42.18 -17.58 -3.86
CA MET A 509 43.45 -17.22 -3.23
C MET A 509 43.47 -17.48 -1.72
N GLU A 510 42.43 -18.12 -1.16
CA GLU A 510 42.25 -18.33 0.29
C GLU A 510 42.30 -17.00 1.08
N MET A 511 41.85 -15.90 0.46
CA MET A 511 41.80 -14.58 1.06
C MET A 511 40.34 -14.14 1.23
N CYS A 512 40.09 -13.32 2.25
CA CYS A 512 38.87 -12.52 2.30
C CYS A 512 39.18 -11.10 1.81
N VAL A 513 38.36 -10.60 0.89
CA VAL A 513 38.43 -9.23 0.38
C VAL A 513 37.03 -8.64 0.46
N SER A 514 36.87 -7.52 1.17
CA SER A 514 35.60 -6.81 1.24
C SER A 514 35.19 -6.35 -0.17
N PRO A 515 33.92 -6.52 -0.57
CA PRO A 515 33.50 -6.25 -1.92
C PRO A 515 33.63 -4.77 -2.27
N SER A 516 33.97 -4.49 -3.52
CA SER A 516 34.04 -3.14 -4.06
C SER A 516 32.66 -2.46 -4.03
N VAL A 517 32.52 -1.38 -3.25
CA VAL A 517 31.28 -0.60 -3.16
C VAL A 517 31.01 0.11 -4.50
N PHE A 518 29.79 -0.03 -5.04
CA PHE A 518 29.35 0.72 -6.21
C PHE A 518 29.20 2.20 -5.91
N ARG A 519 30.14 3.00 -6.43
CA ARG A 519 30.28 4.45 -6.24
C ARG A 519 31.22 5.06 -7.30
N ALA A 520 31.30 6.37 -7.44
CA ALA A 520 32.37 6.96 -8.25
C ALA A 520 33.74 6.79 -7.56
N GLU A 521 34.71 6.22 -8.29
CA GLU A 521 36.13 6.17 -7.95
C GLU A 521 36.89 7.29 -8.67
N THR A 522 38.20 7.44 -8.43
CA THR A 522 39.01 8.53 -9.02
C THR A 522 39.04 8.54 -10.55
N ASP A 523 38.83 7.39 -11.19
CA ASP A 523 38.69 7.19 -12.63
C ASP A 523 37.21 7.10 -13.07
N GLY A 524 36.30 7.44 -12.18
CA GLY A 524 34.86 7.40 -12.37
C GLY A 524 34.26 6.04 -12.10
N TYR A 525 33.61 5.45 -13.10
CA TYR A 525 32.96 4.15 -12.99
C TYR A 525 33.68 3.10 -13.86
N ALA A 526 34.97 3.34 -14.14
CA ALA A 526 35.75 2.56 -15.10
C ALA A 526 35.76 1.06 -14.77
N ARG A 527 35.86 0.71 -13.48
CA ARG A 527 35.79 -0.67 -12.99
C ARG A 527 34.58 -1.44 -13.56
N TRP A 528 33.37 -0.91 -13.36
CA TRP A 528 32.14 -1.56 -13.81
C TRP A 528 31.92 -1.41 -15.32
N GLN A 529 32.36 -0.30 -15.91
CA GLN A 529 32.33 -0.10 -17.37
C GLN A 529 33.18 -1.14 -18.11
N THR A 530 34.42 -1.33 -17.67
CA THR A 530 35.32 -2.35 -18.23
C THR A 530 34.77 -3.75 -18.00
N HIS A 531 34.14 -4.00 -16.85
CA HIS A 531 33.47 -5.28 -16.61
C HIS A 531 32.29 -5.50 -17.58
N ALA A 532 31.44 -4.49 -17.78
CA ALA A 532 30.35 -4.54 -18.76
C ALA A 532 30.86 -4.83 -20.18
N GLU A 533 31.96 -4.21 -20.58
CA GLU A 533 32.64 -4.47 -21.86
C GLU A 533 33.12 -5.93 -21.95
N SER A 534 33.71 -6.45 -20.88
CA SER A 534 34.19 -7.84 -20.81
C SER A 534 33.06 -8.87 -20.96
N LEU A 535 31.85 -8.52 -20.50
CA LEU A 535 30.63 -9.32 -20.66
C LEU A 535 29.94 -9.13 -22.02
N GLY A 536 30.42 -8.20 -22.86
CA GLY A 536 29.73 -7.80 -24.10
C GLY A 536 28.43 -7.01 -23.87
N ARG A 537 28.22 -6.50 -22.65
CA ARG A 537 27.02 -5.77 -22.20
C ARG A 537 27.24 -4.26 -22.10
N ALA A 538 28.25 -3.70 -22.79
CA ALA A 538 28.58 -2.28 -22.75
C ALA A 538 27.40 -1.35 -23.12
N GLY A 539 26.50 -1.80 -24.01
CA GLY A 539 25.30 -1.04 -24.39
C GLY A 539 24.23 -0.96 -23.31
N GLU A 540 24.32 -1.80 -22.28
CA GLU A 540 23.42 -1.78 -21.11
C GLU A 540 23.96 -0.90 -19.97
N TRP A 541 25.19 -0.42 -20.09
CA TRP A 541 25.80 0.49 -19.14
C TRP A 541 25.49 1.95 -19.53
N ASN A 542 24.64 2.60 -18.76
CA ASN A 542 24.38 4.02 -18.97
C ASN A 542 25.61 4.85 -18.60
N ALA A 543 25.85 5.95 -19.31
CA ALA A 543 26.81 6.94 -18.86
C ALA A 543 26.24 7.68 -17.64
N TRP A 544 27.11 8.09 -16.70
CA TRP A 544 26.68 8.97 -15.62
C TRP A 544 26.18 10.30 -16.18
N SER A 545 25.07 10.77 -15.63
CA SER A 545 24.47 12.06 -15.94
C SER A 545 24.01 12.76 -14.67
N GLU A 546 24.08 14.10 -14.69
CA GLU A 546 23.41 14.97 -13.73
C GLU A 546 21.91 15.01 -14.08
N ASP A 547 21.16 14.03 -13.61
CA ASP A 547 19.73 13.87 -13.93
C ASP A 547 18.83 14.84 -13.14
N GLU A 548 19.39 15.42 -12.07
CA GLU A 548 18.80 16.46 -11.23
C GLU A 548 19.90 17.45 -10.81
N THR A 549 19.53 18.58 -10.21
CA THR A 549 20.55 19.55 -9.74
C THR A 549 21.45 18.88 -8.69
N CYS A 550 22.73 18.72 -9.00
CA CYS A 550 23.66 17.93 -8.22
C CYS A 550 24.82 18.81 -7.72
N ALA A 551 24.76 19.26 -6.47
CA ALA A 551 25.81 20.08 -5.86
C ALA A 551 27.18 19.35 -5.83
N GLN A 552 27.12 18.02 -5.76
CA GLN A 552 28.22 17.10 -5.64
C GLN A 552 28.71 16.54 -6.99
N ARG A 553 28.26 17.07 -8.14
CA ARG A 553 28.64 16.58 -9.49
C ARG A 553 30.15 16.52 -9.74
N ASP A 554 30.90 17.44 -9.14
CA ASP A 554 32.33 17.64 -9.35
C ASP A 554 33.17 16.83 -8.33
N VAL A 555 32.52 16.03 -7.47
CA VAL A 555 33.21 15.13 -6.54
C VAL A 555 33.96 14.06 -7.35
N PRO A 556 35.31 13.96 -7.19
CA PRO A 556 36.11 13.02 -7.97
C PRO A 556 35.98 11.58 -7.49
N GLN A 557 35.64 11.36 -6.22
CA GLN A 557 35.45 10.06 -5.60
C GLN A 557 34.40 10.19 -4.50
N ASP A 558 33.41 9.33 -4.52
CA ASP A 558 32.28 9.35 -3.59
C ASP A 558 32.67 8.84 -2.20
N THR A 559 32.03 9.36 -1.16
CA THR A 559 32.27 8.96 0.24
C THR A 559 31.29 7.87 0.69
N VAL A 560 31.82 6.73 1.16
CA VAL A 560 31.01 5.70 1.85
C VAL A 560 30.67 6.20 3.25
N ASP A 561 29.41 6.06 3.65
CA ASP A 561 28.94 6.46 4.96
C ASP A 561 29.31 5.43 6.03
N ALA A 562 30.49 5.61 6.62
CA ALA A 562 31.00 4.72 7.66
C ALA A 562 30.14 4.74 8.94
N ALA A 563 29.35 5.78 9.19
CA ALA A 563 28.48 5.85 10.37
C ALA A 563 27.30 4.89 10.26
N ARG A 564 26.90 4.54 9.03
CA ARG A 564 25.81 3.61 8.71
C ARG A 564 26.32 2.23 8.27
N ALA A 565 27.63 1.99 8.32
CA ALA A 565 28.20 0.72 7.89
C ALA A 565 27.82 -0.43 8.84
N GLY A 566 27.49 -1.59 8.26
CA GLY A 566 27.42 -2.85 9.00
C GLY A 566 28.79 -3.32 9.51
N THR A 567 28.81 -4.47 10.15
CA THR A 567 30.04 -5.20 10.50
C THR A 567 30.89 -5.41 9.25
N ASP A 568 32.22 -5.26 9.36
CA ASP A 568 33.12 -5.46 8.21
C ASP A 568 32.91 -6.84 7.59
N TYR A 569 32.82 -6.89 6.27
CA TYR A 569 32.51 -8.10 5.50
C TYR A 569 33.46 -9.26 5.83
N CYS A 570 34.75 -8.96 6.00
CA CYS A 570 35.75 -9.96 6.35
C CYS A 570 35.84 -10.26 7.85
N ALA A 571 35.08 -9.54 8.67
CA ALA A 571 34.91 -9.81 10.09
C ALA A 571 33.61 -10.55 10.40
N LEU A 572 32.79 -10.87 9.38
CA LEU A 572 31.58 -11.65 9.56
C LEU A 572 31.91 -13.05 10.06
N GLY A 573 31.21 -13.47 11.12
CA GLY A 573 31.23 -14.86 11.58
C GLY A 573 30.46 -15.78 10.64
N ALA A 574 30.38 -17.06 10.98
CA ALA A 574 29.42 -17.95 10.32
C ALA A 574 28.00 -17.43 10.58
N PRO A 575 27.08 -17.48 9.59
CA PRO A 575 25.67 -17.24 9.83
C PRO A 575 25.23 -18.15 10.97
N VAL A 576 24.69 -17.56 12.03
CA VAL A 576 23.99 -18.33 13.03
C VAL A 576 22.63 -18.60 12.42
N GLU A 577 22.19 -19.86 12.42
CA GLU A 577 20.82 -20.17 12.05
C GLU A 577 19.95 -19.26 12.92
N PRO A 578 19.14 -18.36 12.32
CA PRO A 578 18.38 -17.40 13.09
C PRO A 578 17.63 -18.17 14.18
N PRO A 579 17.48 -17.64 15.41
CA PRO A 579 16.52 -18.23 16.33
C PRO A 579 15.25 -18.38 15.49
N PRO A 580 14.70 -19.62 15.38
CA PRO A 580 13.60 -19.86 14.46
C PRO A 580 12.61 -18.74 14.69
N ALA A 581 12.10 -18.14 13.60
CA ALA A 581 10.97 -17.24 13.72
C ALA A 581 10.01 -17.89 14.70
N GLY A 582 9.76 -17.30 15.87
CA GLY A 582 8.77 -17.85 16.77
C GLY A 582 7.46 -17.83 15.96
N LEU A 583 6.94 -18.93 15.42
CA LEU A 583 7.24 -20.35 15.63
C LEU A 583 7.30 -21.06 14.26
N GLY A 584 8.38 -21.82 13.98
CA GLY A 584 8.18 -23.13 13.32
C GLY A 584 7.26 -23.94 14.23
N CYS A 585 6.34 -24.71 13.66
CA CYS A 585 5.15 -25.26 14.31
C CYS A 585 5.34 -26.27 15.46
N ASP A 586 6.38 -26.18 16.27
CA ASP A 586 6.59 -27.10 17.39
C ASP A 586 7.22 -26.37 18.57
N ALA A 587 6.43 -26.14 19.62
CA ALA A 587 6.99 -25.79 20.93
C ALA A 587 6.11 -26.13 22.15
N THR A 588 4.97 -26.82 21.99
CA THR A 588 4.09 -27.11 23.14
C THR A 588 3.64 -28.56 23.25
N GLY A 589 3.34 -29.27 22.16
CA GLY A 589 3.11 -30.71 22.15
C GLY A 589 4.39 -31.52 21.89
N GLY A 590 4.32 -32.84 22.11
CA GLY A 590 5.28 -33.78 21.54
C GLY A 590 4.84 -34.19 20.14
N SER A 591 5.78 -34.53 19.26
CA SER A 591 5.48 -34.91 17.86
C SER A 591 4.87 -36.31 17.71
N THR A 592 4.94 -37.13 18.76
CA THR A 592 4.41 -38.48 18.86
C THR A 592 3.86 -38.77 20.25
N GLN A 593 3.13 -39.87 20.40
CA GLN A 593 2.69 -40.32 21.72
C GLN A 593 3.87 -40.57 22.70
N SER A 594 5.06 -40.91 22.20
CA SER A 594 6.21 -41.30 23.03
C SER A 594 6.99 -40.14 23.63
N ASP A 595 6.90 -38.95 23.04
CA ASP A 595 7.50 -37.69 23.48
C ASP A 595 6.45 -36.68 23.99
N ALA A 596 5.21 -37.13 24.21
CA ALA A 596 4.10 -36.29 24.62
C ALA A 596 4.40 -35.40 25.84
N THR A 597 4.07 -34.12 25.72
CA THR A 597 4.28 -33.08 26.75
C THR A 597 3.30 -33.25 27.91
N ALA A 598 3.78 -33.11 29.15
CA ALA A 598 2.88 -33.20 30.32
C ALA A 598 1.92 -32.00 30.37
N LEU A 599 0.62 -32.28 30.42
CA LEU A 599 -0.43 -31.28 30.58
C LEU A 599 -0.92 -31.25 32.03
N ALA A 600 -0.58 -30.17 32.75
CA ALA A 600 -1.03 -29.95 34.12
C ALA A 600 -2.41 -29.27 34.17
N SER A 601 -3.15 -29.49 35.24
CA SER A 601 -4.46 -28.86 35.46
C SER A 601 -4.28 -27.38 35.84
N GLY A 602 -5.11 -26.52 35.25
CA GLY A 602 -5.31 -25.13 35.71
C GLY A 602 -4.63 -24.02 34.89
N ASP A 603 -3.83 -24.34 33.86
CA ASP A 603 -3.21 -23.35 32.98
C ASP A 603 -3.64 -23.55 31.52
N TRP A 604 -3.83 -22.45 30.79
CA TRP A 604 -4.01 -22.44 29.34
C TRP A 604 -2.64 -22.30 28.67
N ASN A 605 -2.31 -23.22 27.78
CA ASN A 605 -1.07 -23.16 27.00
C ASN A 605 -1.40 -22.74 25.56
N ASP A 606 -0.76 -21.68 25.06
CA ASP A 606 -0.82 -21.29 23.65
C ASP A 606 0.08 -22.20 22.81
N ALA A 607 -0.49 -22.79 21.76
CA ALA A 607 0.12 -23.83 20.92
C ALA A 607 -0.15 -23.56 19.44
N ARG A 608 0.59 -24.23 18.55
CA ARG A 608 0.36 -24.18 17.09
C ARG A 608 0.77 -25.48 16.45
N ILE A 609 -0.09 -25.97 15.57
CA ILE A 609 0.14 -27.16 14.75
C ILE A 609 0.33 -26.77 13.27
N CYS A 610 1.27 -27.44 12.59
CA CYS A 610 1.49 -27.28 11.15
C CYS A 610 0.69 -28.29 10.32
N ALA A 611 0.64 -28.03 9.02
CA ALA A 611 -0.07 -28.89 8.09
C ALA A 611 0.56 -30.29 8.05
N GLY A 612 -0.24 -31.30 8.41
CA GLY A 612 0.19 -32.71 8.44
C GLY A 612 1.03 -33.10 9.66
N GLU A 613 1.14 -32.22 10.66
CA GLU A 613 1.75 -32.50 11.97
C GLU A 613 0.69 -32.85 13.02
N GLU A 614 1.13 -33.29 14.20
CA GLU A 614 0.30 -33.69 15.34
C GLU A 614 0.97 -33.27 16.65
N ASP A 615 0.18 -32.71 17.56
CA ASP A 615 0.63 -32.38 18.91
C ASP A 615 0.12 -33.40 19.92
N TRP A 616 1.05 -33.97 20.70
CA TRP A 616 0.77 -34.97 21.71
C TRP A 616 1.01 -34.45 23.13
N PHE A 617 0.01 -34.62 23.98
CA PHE A 617 0.07 -34.31 25.41
C PHE A 617 -0.20 -35.54 26.26
N ARG A 618 0.34 -35.59 27.47
CA ARG A 618 0.04 -36.64 28.47
C ARG A 618 -0.61 -36.02 29.69
N VAL A 619 -1.72 -36.62 30.11
CA VAL A 619 -2.43 -36.30 31.35
C VAL A 619 -2.10 -37.38 32.37
N GLU A 620 -1.49 -37.01 33.49
CA GLU A 620 -1.04 -37.96 34.54
C GLU A 620 -2.08 -38.15 35.66
N ALA A 621 -3.21 -37.44 35.60
CA ALA A 621 -4.26 -37.52 36.61
C ALA A 621 -4.91 -38.91 36.64
N THR A 622 -5.32 -39.37 37.82
CA THR A 622 -6.00 -40.68 37.99
C THR A 622 -7.52 -40.59 38.00
N GLY A 623 -8.07 -39.37 37.97
CA GLY A 623 -9.51 -39.08 37.94
C GLY A 623 -10.03 -38.87 36.52
N GLU A 624 -11.29 -38.48 36.41
CA GLU A 624 -11.84 -37.94 35.16
C GLU A 624 -11.26 -36.54 34.92
N VAL A 625 -10.80 -36.28 33.70
CA VAL A 625 -10.25 -35.00 33.26
C VAL A 625 -10.88 -34.63 31.93
N THR A 626 -11.27 -33.36 31.80
CA THR A 626 -11.72 -32.79 30.53
C THR A 626 -10.58 -31.98 29.92
N VAL A 627 -10.25 -32.26 28.67
CA VAL A 627 -9.25 -31.49 27.90
C VAL A 627 -9.98 -30.73 26.80
N ARG A 628 -9.71 -29.43 26.72
CA ARG A 628 -10.34 -28.50 25.79
C ARG A 628 -9.27 -27.81 24.96
N ILE A 629 -9.53 -27.68 23.66
CA ILE A 629 -8.80 -26.75 22.80
C ILE A 629 -9.73 -25.67 22.25
N THR A 630 -9.20 -24.46 22.10
CA THR A 630 -9.91 -23.33 21.45
C THR A 630 -9.05 -22.72 20.36
N PHE A 631 -9.63 -22.50 19.18
CA PHE A 631 -8.95 -22.00 17.97
C PHE A 631 -9.97 -21.30 17.05
N GLU A 632 -9.53 -20.61 16.01
CA GLU A 632 -10.44 -20.04 15.00
C GLU A 632 -10.59 -21.05 13.85
N HIS A 633 -11.72 -21.75 13.75
CA HIS A 633 -11.95 -22.78 12.72
C HIS A 633 -11.74 -22.22 11.30
N ALA A 634 -12.10 -20.95 11.05
CA ALA A 634 -11.90 -20.31 9.76
C ALA A 634 -10.41 -20.18 9.35
N ALA A 635 -9.47 -20.24 10.30
CA ALA A 635 -8.04 -20.23 10.05
C ALA A 635 -7.45 -21.63 9.79
N GLY A 636 -8.20 -22.70 10.10
CA GLY A 636 -7.78 -24.09 9.95
C GLY A 636 -8.52 -24.99 10.94
N ASP A 637 -9.14 -26.06 10.46
CA ASP A 637 -9.96 -26.93 11.31
C ASP A 637 -9.10 -27.92 12.09
N LEU A 638 -9.21 -27.92 13.43
CA LEU A 638 -8.45 -28.80 14.31
C LEU A 638 -9.38 -29.78 15.03
N ASP A 639 -8.93 -31.02 15.14
CA ASP A 639 -9.60 -32.11 15.82
C ASP A 639 -8.84 -32.50 17.10
N LEU A 640 -9.54 -33.11 18.06
CA LEU A 640 -9.00 -33.54 19.35
C LEU A 640 -9.34 -35.00 19.64
N GLU A 641 -8.36 -35.81 20.05
CA GLU A 641 -8.53 -37.22 20.40
C GLU A 641 -7.89 -37.55 21.74
N ALA A 642 -8.58 -38.29 22.61
CA ALA A 642 -8.00 -38.89 23.81
C ALA A 642 -7.72 -40.37 23.57
N VAL A 643 -6.51 -40.84 23.88
CA VAL A 643 -6.08 -42.24 23.70
C VAL A 643 -5.38 -42.81 24.93
N SER A 644 -5.51 -44.11 25.15
CA SER A 644 -4.81 -44.83 26.22
C SER A 644 -3.34 -45.08 25.88
N ALA A 645 -2.57 -45.58 26.86
CA ALA A 645 -1.15 -45.90 26.69
C ALA A 645 -0.88 -47.01 25.64
N ASP A 646 -1.86 -47.86 25.35
CA ASP A 646 -1.82 -48.88 24.29
C ASP A 646 -2.39 -48.39 22.94
N GLY A 647 -2.73 -47.10 22.84
CA GLY A 647 -3.22 -46.46 21.60
C GLY A 647 -4.71 -46.69 21.33
N THR A 648 -5.49 -47.17 22.30
CA THR A 648 -6.94 -47.31 22.16
C THR A 648 -7.59 -45.94 22.32
N ARG A 649 -8.38 -45.50 21.34
CA ARG A 649 -9.17 -44.27 21.44
C ARG A 649 -10.19 -44.36 22.58
N LEU A 650 -10.10 -43.41 23.51
CA LEU A 650 -10.99 -43.23 24.65
C LEU A 650 -12.13 -42.25 24.33
N ASP A 651 -11.82 -41.15 23.64
CA ASP A 651 -12.77 -40.11 23.24
C ASP A 651 -12.25 -39.30 22.03
N SER A 652 -13.11 -38.58 21.32
CA SER A 652 -12.73 -37.69 20.21
C SER A 652 -13.76 -36.62 19.92
N SER A 653 -13.29 -35.46 19.47
CA SER A 653 -14.09 -34.31 19.07
C SER A 653 -13.56 -33.78 17.72
N THR A 654 -14.45 -33.68 16.73
CA THR A 654 -14.12 -33.35 15.33
C THR A 654 -15.17 -32.41 14.71
N SER A 655 -15.49 -31.33 15.43
CA SER A 655 -16.54 -30.40 15.04
C SER A 655 -16.00 -29.33 14.07
N VAL A 656 -16.87 -28.40 13.66
CA VAL A 656 -16.49 -27.22 12.85
C VAL A 656 -16.66 -25.92 13.66
N GLN A 657 -16.61 -26.05 14.99
CA GLN A 657 -16.72 -24.93 15.92
C GLN A 657 -15.31 -24.45 16.29
N ASN A 658 -15.23 -23.28 16.93
CA ASN A 658 -13.97 -22.72 17.41
C ASN A 658 -13.43 -23.43 18.70
N GLU A 659 -13.90 -24.65 18.96
CA GLU A 659 -13.60 -25.40 20.18
C GLU A 659 -13.80 -26.91 19.98
N GLU A 660 -12.86 -27.70 20.51
CA GLU A 660 -12.98 -29.15 20.64
C GLU A 660 -12.76 -29.59 22.09
N THR A 661 -13.47 -30.62 22.54
CA THR A 661 -13.40 -31.09 23.94
C THR A 661 -13.47 -32.61 24.03
N VAL A 662 -12.57 -33.22 24.80
CA VAL A 662 -12.57 -34.66 25.12
C VAL A 662 -12.56 -34.89 26.63
N THR A 663 -13.14 -36.00 27.10
CA THR A 663 -13.14 -36.39 28.51
C THR A 663 -12.72 -37.84 28.68
N ALA A 664 -11.75 -38.10 29.57
CA ALA A 664 -11.26 -39.45 29.85
C ALA A 664 -10.89 -39.61 31.34
N THR A 665 -10.84 -40.87 31.80
CA THR A 665 -10.53 -41.22 33.21
C THR A 665 -9.21 -41.99 33.31
N GLY A 666 -8.36 -41.58 34.26
CA GLY A 666 -7.04 -42.19 34.47
C GLY A 666 -5.95 -41.50 33.65
N PRO A 667 -4.71 -42.00 33.66
CA PRO A 667 -3.67 -41.43 32.81
C PRO A 667 -3.94 -41.77 31.34
N PHE A 668 -3.94 -40.75 30.48
CA PHE A 668 -4.15 -40.88 29.03
C PHE A 668 -3.30 -39.87 28.26
N PHE A 669 -3.31 -40.00 26.94
CA PHE A 669 -2.69 -39.08 26.01
C PHE A 669 -3.75 -38.33 25.22
N VAL A 670 -3.45 -37.11 24.84
CA VAL A 670 -4.29 -36.28 23.97
C VAL A 670 -3.51 -35.98 22.71
N ARG A 671 -4.17 -36.10 21.57
CA ARG A 671 -3.65 -35.80 20.25
C ARG A 671 -4.49 -34.68 19.64
N VAL A 672 -3.84 -33.59 19.28
CA VAL A 672 -4.41 -32.49 18.49
C VAL A 672 -3.90 -32.64 17.07
N TYR A 673 -4.78 -32.59 16.07
CA TYR A 673 -4.41 -32.76 14.66
C TYR A 673 -5.30 -31.93 13.73
N GLY A 674 -4.80 -31.53 12.57
CA GLY A 674 -5.59 -30.76 11.59
C GLY A 674 -6.49 -31.66 10.73
N TYR A 675 -7.75 -31.27 10.54
CA TYR A 675 -8.62 -31.91 9.55
C TYR A 675 -8.10 -31.59 8.13
N SER A 676 -7.86 -32.64 7.33
CA SER A 676 -7.26 -32.51 5.99
C SER A 676 -5.92 -31.78 5.98
N ASP A 677 -5.07 -32.07 6.97
CA ASP A 677 -3.74 -31.45 7.14
C ASP A 677 -3.82 -29.93 7.37
N ALA A 678 -4.89 -29.43 7.98
CA ALA A 678 -5.00 -28.03 8.37
C ALA A 678 -3.93 -27.63 9.42
N ALA A 679 -3.50 -26.37 9.37
CA ALA A 679 -2.57 -25.78 10.32
C ALA A 679 -3.29 -24.67 11.07
N ASN A 680 -3.13 -24.57 12.39
CA ASN A 680 -3.74 -23.49 13.16
C ASN A 680 -3.06 -23.26 14.51
N ALA A 681 -3.22 -22.06 15.07
CA ALA A 681 -2.90 -21.78 16.46
C ALA A 681 -4.10 -22.18 17.34
N TYR A 682 -3.83 -22.71 18.53
CA TYR A 682 -4.85 -23.11 19.48
C TYR A 682 -4.39 -22.89 20.92
N ARG A 683 -5.33 -22.82 21.86
CA ARG A 683 -5.03 -22.91 23.29
C ARG A 683 -5.54 -24.21 23.84
N ILE A 684 -4.78 -24.87 24.71
CA ILE A 684 -5.18 -26.13 25.36
C ILE A 684 -5.24 -25.98 26.89
N GLN A 685 -6.23 -26.63 27.51
CA GLN A 685 -6.42 -26.68 28.96
C GLN A 685 -6.89 -28.07 29.41
N ALA A 686 -6.42 -28.52 30.58
CA ALA A 686 -6.97 -29.66 31.30
C ALA A 686 -7.68 -29.21 32.59
N GLU A 687 -8.91 -29.70 32.79
CA GLU A 687 -9.77 -29.41 33.96
C GLU A 687 -10.10 -30.67 34.77
#